data_AF-A0AAV6DIS1-F1
#
_entry.id   AF-A0AAV6DIS1-F1
#
_cell.length_a   1.000
_cell.length_b   1.000
_cell.length_c   1.000
_cell.angle_alpha   90.00
_cell.angle_beta   90.00
_cell.angle_gamma   90.00
#
_symmetry.space_group_name_H-M   'P 1'
#
loop_
_entity.id
_entity.type
_entity.pdbx_description
1 polymer ?
#
loop_
_entity_poly.entity_id
_entity_poly.type
_entity_poly.pdbx_seq_one_letter_code
_entity_poly.pdbx_strand_id
1 'polypeptide(L)'
;MTPHSASEAQTSEAVGVVTTLDGRATVARPAVSVPLALKFKDDVFVRDRISTQENSLVRVLMGGKAILTVRELSQVTISEEPGRAVVTLPSGKVVLAVAKQRMRPGESIEIRTPNAVAAVRGSILAVTYDAAQNLTTAICHSGDCTYQFQGGPTNPLPPGQGAKNNVVAAVSDAEREAAVRVDTSRHAVNEPDQAFQTSLLQSETGKATQVATFVSTGIVPTLLNQSPTQGVQTPNQAPVNGLTGDPPSGGNPLTGPPAGGGTPGGGNGSGNFGQISNGGFESGLTGWTLSGAGGALASLGPTGPRSGDGMAIIHTGLGAVNGTTSTLSQALEVIGGKLYIVKASVNFYSNEHPFQPSNFNDFWTIGARSSEDAATTLLKQETRNDVFTFQNTTVNTSTAPASGGGFTANGPSPYGVTGFRDLTLQWTPKTSGTGEVIFSISDVGDSTVDSAILIDDVAVLEDPPLYFLRGGDVLTRTAREPLLSLTGTPSSFDTLLAVGAGGRATLAGPLLRAVDSNLTVPFSLLSLFQGGTLTTTSTEPLAFLSGGTHSFGSLGLAMFDLSGVGTTTDADTGLTVGSDRPLQHAGPLLETSNATVTTHQAVRVDTALLEATAPLLALRDGSRLTSRTDAVALSYQAKVTSLGSMMKLDRSAMTVANGAALSLAGGSVVRVTGDLFSLTNGGSLSVLNGPLVSLSGGSLLHVDGALIGFGGTGGNMVSVANNLCPCTTIGGLPVSLTNGALASNVSIAGAIKNASLGSLNVAPNSAVIRVDGAGTKVTINGL
;
A
#
# COMPACT_ATOMS: atom_id res chain seq x y z
N MET A 1 31.52 -55.41 -13.66
CA MET A 1 30.81 -54.87 -12.48
C MET A 1 30.47 -53.43 -12.77
N THR A 2 29.24 -53.00 -12.51
CA THR A 2 28.78 -51.63 -12.76
C THR A 2 29.04 -50.74 -11.53
N PRO A 3 29.63 -49.54 -11.68
CA PRO A 3 29.54 -48.54 -10.62
C PRO A 3 28.09 -48.05 -10.53
N HIS A 4 27.58 -47.86 -9.32
CA HIS A 4 26.31 -47.17 -9.12
C HIS A 4 26.51 -45.67 -9.39
N SER A 5 25.79 -45.11 -10.37
CA SER A 5 25.58 -43.68 -10.46
C SER A 5 24.72 -43.25 -9.26
N ALA A 6 25.26 -42.40 -8.38
CA ALA A 6 24.45 -41.77 -7.35
C ALA A 6 23.31 -40.96 -8.00
N SER A 7 22.14 -40.95 -7.38
CA SER A 7 21.06 -40.06 -7.81
C SER A 7 21.44 -38.64 -7.40
N GLU A 8 21.92 -37.85 -8.34
CA GLU A 8 22.01 -36.39 -8.19
C GLU A 8 20.59 -35.83 -8.14
N ALA A 9 20.03 -35.77 -6.93
CA ALA A 9 18.85 -34.99 -6.63
C ALA A 9 19.23 -33.51 -6.75
N GLN A 10 19.27 -33.00 -7.99
CA GLN A 10 19.58 -31.62 -8.30
C GLN A 10 18.52 -30.73 -7.65
N THR A 11 18.87 -30.16 -6.49
CA THR A 11 18.05 -29.17 -5.79
C THR A 11 17.94 -27.94 -6.68
N SER A 12 16.88 -27.85 -7.49
CA SER A 12 16.59 -26.64 -8.25
C SER A 12 16.40 -25.51 -7.26
N GLU A 13 17.23 -24.48 -7.38
CA GLU A 13 16.99 -23.22 -6.67
C GLU A 13 15.67 -22.62 -7.20
N ALA A 14 14.90 -21.99 -6.31
CA ALA A 14 13.65 -21.32 -6.67
C ALA A 14 13.98 -19.97 -7.32
N VAL A 15 13.44 -19.71 -8.51
CA VAL A 15 13.61 -18.42 -9.21
C VAL A 15 12.76 -17.32 -8.60
N GLY A 16 11.73 -17.69 -7.83
CA GLY A 16 10.94 -16.77 -7.03
C GLY A 16 9.94 -17.48 -6.14
N VAL A 17 9.21 -16.70 -5.34
CA VAL A 17 8.18 -17.18 -4.41
C VAL A 17 6.85 -16.46 -4.65
N VAL A 18 5.72 -17.16 -4.49
CA VAL A 18 4.39 -16.55 -4.59
C VAL A 18 4.13 -15.66 -3.37
N THR A 19 4.08 -14.35 -3.60
CA THR A 19 3.84 -13.30 -2.59
C THR A 19 2.40 -12.79 -2.57
N THR A 20 1.58 -13.16 -3.55
CA THR A 20 0.12 -12.98 -3.51
C THR A 20 -0.51 -14.03 -4.42
N LEU A 21 -1.60 -14.64 -3.97
CA LEU A 21 -2.50 -15.46 -4.79
C LEU A 21 -3.93 -14.99 -4.53
N ASP A 22 -4.67 -14.84 -5.61
CA ASP A 22 -6.02 -14.30 -5.68
C ASP A 22 -6.76 -15.11 -6.76
N GLY A 23 -8.00 -15.54 -6.51
CA GLY A 23 -8.73 -16.47 -7.35
C GLY A 23 -8.06 -17.85 -7.45
N ARG A 24 -7.96 -18.40 -8.66
CA ARG A 24 -7.45 -19.75 -8.95
C ARG A 24 -6.26 -19.71 -9.91
N ALA A 25 -5.14 -20.29 -9.48
CA ALA A 25 -3.98 -20.53 -10.33
C ALA A 25 -3.46 -21.97 -10.18
N THR A 26 -2.86 -22.48 -11.25
CA THR A 26 -2.16 -23.77 -11.27
C THR A 26 -0.72 -23.60 -11.73
N VAL A 27 0.18 -24.46 -11.25
CA VAL A 27 1.55 -24.58 -11.74
C VAL A 27 1.79 -25.97 -12.32
N ALA A 28 2.16 -26.03 -13.59
CA ALA A 28 2.68 -27.24 -14.21
C ALA A 28 4.22 -27.22 -14.09
N ARG A 29 4.77 -28.13 -13.30
CA ARG A 29 6.22 -28.28 -13.09
C ARG A 29 6.79 -29.30 -14.10
N PRO A 30 7.97 -29.09 -14.71
CA PRO A 30 8.50 -30.00 -15.74
C PRO A 30 8.65 -31.48 -15.34
N ALA A 31 8.80 -31.77 -14.04
CA ALA A 31 8.92 -33.12 -13.49
C ALA A 31 7.58 -33.75 -13.02
N VAL A 32 6.45 -33.04 -13.17
CA VAL A 32 5.13 -33.48 -12.68
C VAL A 32 4.13 -33.48 -13.83
N SER A 33 3.55 -34.65 -14.14
CA SER A 33 2.68 -34.86 -15.31
C SER A 33 1.28 -34.24 -15.21
N VAL A 34 0.91 -33.69 -14.05
CA VAL A 34 -0.40 -33.07 -13.77
C VAL A 34 -0.16 -31.67 -13.16
N PRO A 35 -0.82 -30.60 -13.66
CA PRO A 35 -0.74 -29.28 -13.04
C PRO A 35 -1.23 -29.31 -11.59
N LEU A 36 -0.44 -28.75 -10.68
CA LEU A 36 -0.78 -28.61 -9.27
C LEU A 36 -1.52 -27.30 -9.02
N ALA A 37 -2.39 -27.23 -8.01
CA ALA A 37 -2.91 -25.96 -7.53
C ALA A 37 -1.77 -25.15 -6.88
N LEU A 38 -1.55 -23.92 -7.37
CA LEU A 38 -0.55 -23.00 -6.83
C LEU A 38 -1.10 -22.34 -5.55
N LYS A 39 -0.22 -22.00 -4.61
CA LYS A 39 -0.56 -21.41 -3.30
C LYS A 39 0.29 -20.18 -2.99
N PHE A 40 -0.16 -19.39 -2.02
CA PHE A 40 0.68 -18.37 -1.38
C PHE A 40 1.88 -19.04 -0.69
N LYS A 41 3.06 -18.41 -0.77
CA LYS A 41 4.36 -18.92 -0.30
C LYS A 41 4.86 -20.21 -0.99
N ASP A 42 4.25 -20.65 -2.09
CA ASP A 42 4.86 -21.68 -2.94
C ASP A 42 6.12 -21.15 -3.65
N ASP A 43 7.17 -21.97 -3.69
CA ASP A 43 8.33 -21.77 -4.56
C ASP A 43 7.97 -21.95 -6.04
N VAL A 44 8.54 -21.11 -6.89
CA VAL A 44 8.44 -21.17 -8.35
C VAL A 44 9.80 -21.53 -8.92
N PHE A 45 9.88 -22.61 -9.69
CA PHE A 45 11.14 -23.15 -10.23
C PHE A 45 11.36 -22.80 -11.71
N VAL A 46 12.58 -23.06 -12.20
CA VAL A 46 12.95 -22.85 -13.61
C VAL A 46 12.04 -23.68 -14.52
N ARG A 47 11.37 -23.03 -15.46
CA ARG A 47 10.36 -23.57 -16.40
C ARG A 47 9.03 -24.00 -15.76
N ASP A 48 8.74 -23.59 -14.53
CA ASP A 48 7.37 -23.70 -13.99
C ASP A 48 6.41 -22.85 -14.85
N ARG A 49 5.33 -23.50 -15.34
CA ARG A 49 4.30 -22.87 -16.16
C ARG A 49 3.09 -22.54 -15.27
N ILE A 50 3.00 -21.29 -14.87
CA ILE A 50 1.86 -20.74 -14.11
C ILE A 50 0.72 -20.44 -15.08
N SER A 51 -0.49 -20.86 -14.73
CA SER A 51 -1.73 -20.51 -15.42
C SER A 51 -2.76 -20.00 -14.42
N THR A 52 -3.27 -18.80 -14.66
CA THR A 52 -4.39 -18.18 -13.93
C THR A 52 -5.70 -18.43 -14.68
N GLN A 53 -6.78 -18.61 -13.94
CA GLN A 53 -8.14 -18.62 -14.49
C GLN A 53 -8.64 -17.19 -14.73
N GLU A 54 -9.89 -17.03 -15.15
CA GLU A 54 -10.63 -15.77 -15.00
C GLU A 54 -10.55 -15.27 -13.54
N ASN A 55 -10.68 -13.96 -13.31
CA ASN A 55 -10.91 -13.41 -11.97
C ASN A 55 -9.81 -13.76 -10.95
N SER A 56 -8.57 -13.93 -11.44
CA SER A 56 -7.46 -14.53 -10.68
C SER A 56 -6.14 -13.77 -10.90
N LEU A 57 -5.31 -13.68 -9.87
CA LEU A 57 -4.02 -13.00 -9.90
C LEU A 57 -2.96 -13.75 -9.10
N VAL A 58 -1.71 -13.69 -9.58
CA VAL A 58 -0.53 -14.20 -8.88
C VAL A 58 0.53 -13.12 -8.86
N ARG A 59 1.17 -12.86 -7.72
CA ARG A 59 2.42 -12.09 -7.64
C ARG A 59 3.57 -13.02 -7.29
N VAL A 60 4.60 -13.07 -8.14
CA VAL A 60 5.84 -13.81 -7.89
C VAL A 60 6.96 -12.80 -7.63
N LEU A 61 7.65 -12.92 -6.49
CA LEU A 61 8.87 -12.18 -6.20
C LEU A 61 10.06 -12.94 -6.79
N MET A 62 10.52 -12.51 -7.96
CA MET A 62 11.61 -13.16 -8.71
C MET A 62 12.99 -12.65 -8.24
N GLY A 63 13.88 -13.57 -7.86
CA GLY A 63 15.25 -13.28 -7.41
C GLY A 63 15.38 -12.20 -6.32
N GLY A 64 14.30 -11.97 -5.54
CA GLY A 64 14.18 -10.86 -4.59
C GLY A 64 14.18 -9.44 -5.19
N LYS A 65 14.30 -9.29 -6.51
CA LYS A 65 14.65 -8.03 -7.21
C LYS A 65 13.55 -7.51 -8.15
N ALA A 66 12.57 -8.34 -8.50
CA ALA A 66 11.43 -7.95 -9.31
C ALA A 66 10.14 -8.64 -8.84
N ILE A 67 9.01 -7.94 -8.95
CA ILE A 67 7.67 -8.50 -8.73
C ILE A 67 6.99 -8.65 -10.08
N LEU A 68 6.66 -9.90 -10.43
CA LEU A 68 5.86 -10.25 -11.59
C LEU A 68 4.41 -10.48 -11.14
N THR A 69 3.51 -9.59 -11.53
CA THR A 69 2.06 -9.77 -11.38
C THR A 69 1.51 -10.43 -12.64
N VAL A 70 1.05 -11.67 -12.52
CA VAL A 70 0.28 -12.40 -13.54
C VAL A 70 -1.20 -12.10 -13.31
N ARG A 71 -1.91 -11.66 -14.35
CA ARG A 71 -3.35 -11.34 -14.30
C ARG A 71 -4.20 -12.55 -14.68
N GLU A 72 -5.51 -12.38 -14.75
CA GLU A 72 -6.46 -13.41 -15.17
C GLU A 72 -6.24 -13.89 -16.60
N LEU A 73 -6.78 -15.07 -16.94
CA LEU A 73 -6.70 -15.70 -18.27
C LEU A 73 -5.28 -15.75 -18.86
N SER A 74 -4.28 -15.78 -17.99
CA SER A 74 -2.89 -15.60 -18.36
C SER A 74 -2.10 -16.88 -18.16
N GLN A 75 -1.09 -17.04 -18.98
CA GLN A 75 -0.18 -18.16 -18.88
C GLN A 75 1.25 -17.67 -19.03
N VAL A 76 2.10 -18.09 -18.10
CA VAL A 76 3.46 -17.58 -17.94
C VAL A 76 4.41 -18.74 -17.68
N THR A 77 5.58 -18.72 -18.30
CA THR A 77 6.70 -19.61 -17.94
C THR A 77 7.91 -18.76 -17.60
N ILE A 78 8.49 -18.97 -16.41
CA ILE A 78 9.68 -18.24 -15.95
C ILE A 78 10.92 -19.09 -16.21
N SER A 79 11.95 -18.50 -16.79
CA SER A 79 13.25 -19.15 -17.06
C SER A 79 14.39 -18.16 -16.89
N GLU A 80 15.56 -18.63 -16.45
CA GLU A 80 16.77 -17.80 -16.38
C GLU A 80 17.79 -18.23 -17.46
N GLU A 81 18.30 -17.23 -18.17
CA GLU A 81 19.50 -17.29 -19.02
C GLU A 81 20.63 -16.53 -18.28
N PRO A 82 21.93 -16.78 -18.57
CA PRO A 82 23.03 -16.08 -17.89
C PRO A 82 22.95 -14.54 -18.03
N GLY A 83 22.55 -13.87 -16.94
CA GLY A 83 22.37 -12.42 -16.88
C GLY A 83 21.02 -11.89 -17.38
N ARG A 84 20.05 -12.77 -17.71
CA ARG A 84 18.69 -12.38 -18.14
C ARG A 84 17.64 -13.30 -17.53
N ALA A 85 16.65 -12.72 -16.85
CA ALA A 85 15.42 -13.45 -16.53
C ALA A 85 14.42 -13.29 -17.69
N VAL A 86 13.82 -14.40 -18.13
CA VAL A 86 12.93 -14.48 -19.29
C VAL A 86 11.56 -15.00 -18.85
N VAL A 87 10.55 -14.17 -19.05
CA VAL A 87 9.13 -14.41 -18.74
C VAL A 87 8.38 -14.64 -20.05
N THR A 88 8.14 -15.90 -20.41
CA THR A 88 7.41 -16.22 -21.65
C THR A 88 5.90 -16.12 -21.40
N LEU A 89 5.21 -15.31 -22.20
CA LEU A 89 3.78 -15.00 -22.12
C LEU A 89 3.05 -15.51 -23.39
N PRO A 90 2.68 -16.81 -23.46
CA PRO A 90 1.87 -17.35 -24.56
C PRO A 90 0.43 -16.82 -24.61
N SER A 91 -0.13 -16.30 -23.50
CA SER A 91 -1.46 -15.66 -23.47
C SER A 91 -1.64 -14.75 -22.25
N GLY A 92 -2.51 -13.74 -22.39
CA GLY A 92 -3.00 -12.92 -21.29
C GLY A 92 -2.10 -11.72 -20.98
N LYS A 93 -1.96 -11.37 -19.71
CA LYS A 93 -1.40 -10.09 -19.26
C LYS A 93 -0.50 -10.23 -18.03
N VAL A 94 0.61 -9.50 -18.04
CA VAL A 94 1.54 -9.37 -16.91
C VAL A 94 1.91 -7.91 -16.66
N VAL A 95 2.22 -7.62 -15.40
CA VAL A 95 2.89 -6.38 -14.98
C VAL A 95 4.15 -6.75 -14.23
N LEU A 96 5.29 -6.22 -14.67
CA LEU A 96 6.61 -6.52 -14.13
C LEU A 96 7.23 -5.25 -13.55
N ALA A 97 7.41 -5.22 -12.24
CA ALA A 97 8.05 -4.13 -11.50
C ALA A 97 9.46 -4.55 -11.04
N VAL A 98 10.49 -3.83 -11.48
CA VAL A 98 11.90 -4.18 -11.25
C VAL A 98 12.61 -3.12 -10.41
N ALA A 99 13.26 -3.51 -9.32
CA ALA A 99 14.02 -2.60 -8.47
C ALA A 99 15.41 -2.33 -9.09
N LYS A 100 15.60 -1.17 -9.74
CA LYS A 100 16.83 -0.81 -10.49
C LYS A 100 18.12 -1.04 -9.71
N GLN A 101 18.10 -0.69 -8.41
CA GLN A 101 19.23 -0.80 -7.49
C GLN A 101 19.64 -2.25 -7.16
N ARG A 102 18.78 -3.25 -7.44
CA ARG A 102 19.04 -4.68 -7.19
C ARG A 102 19.43 -5.47 -8.45
N MET A 103 19.54 -4.80 -9.60
CA MET A 103 19.96 -5.39 -10.88
C MET A 103 21.46 -5.19 -11.09
N ARG A 104 22.17 -6.23 -11.53
CA ARG A 104 23.60 -6.14 -11.87
C ARG A 104 23.83 -5.25 -13.11
N PRO A 105 25.06 -4.74 -13.33
CA PRO A 105 25.43 -4.13 -14.61
C PRO A 105 25.18 -5.09 -15.77
N GLY A 106 24.49 -4.62 -16.82
CA GLY A 106 24.10 -5.45 -17.98
C GLY A 106 22.89 -6.38 -17.78
N GLU A 107 22.36 -6.52 -16.55
CA GLU A 107 21.22 -7.38 -16.26
C GLU A 107 19.88 -6.74 -16.69
N SER A 108 19.02 -7.53 -17.32
CA SER A 108 17.67 -7.15 -17.77
C SER A 108 16.67 -8.28 -17.53
N ILE A 109 15.38 -7.94 -17.44
CA ILE A 109 14.29 -8.92 -17.44
C ILE A 109 13.49 -8.73 -18.73
N GLU A 110 13.24 -9.82 -19.45
CA GLU A 110 12.51 -9.86 -20.71
C GLU A 110 11.14 -10.51 -20.53
N ILE A 111 10.12 -9.94 -21.16
CA ILE A 111 8.82 -10.58 -21.39
C ILE A 111 8.77 -10.94 -22.88
N ARG A 112 8.65 -12.24 -23.19
CA ARG A 112 8.62 -12.77 -24.56
C ARG A 112 7.22 -13.28 -24.89
N THR A 113 6.57 -12.65 -25.86
CA THR A 113 5.32 -13.12 -26.47
C THR A 113 5.64 -13.87 -27.77
N PRO A 114 4.68 -14.58 -28.40
CA PRO A 114 4.90 -15.26 -29.68
C PRO A 114 5.32 -14.35 -30.85
N ASN A 115 5.14 -13.02 -30.74
CA ASN A 115 5.46 -12.08 -31.82
C ASN A 115 6.36 -10.90 -31.41
N ALA A 116 6.70 -10.74 -30.12
CA ALA A 116 7.49 -9.61 -29.64
C ALA A 116 8.28 -9.93 -28.36
N VAL A 117 9.35 -9.15 -28.13
CA VAL A 117 10.13 -9.13 -26.88
C VAL A 117 10.08 -7.73 -26.30
N ALA A 118 9.67 -7.61 -25.04
CA ALA A 118 9.70 -6.36 -24.28
C ALA A 118 10.62 -6.53 -23.08
N ALA A 119 11.69 -5.73 -22.98
CA ALA A 119 12.64 -5.81 -21.88
C ALA A 119 12.53 -4.60 -20.96
N VAL A 120 12.83 -4.79 -19.68
CA VAL A 120 12.80 -3.74 -18.65
C VAL A 120 14.03 -3.82 -17.76
N ARG A 121 14.57 -2.65 -17.39
CA ARG A 121 15.69 -2.52 -16.46
C ARG A 121 15.41 -1.44 -15.42
N GLY A 122 14.81 -1.87 -14.31
CA GLY A 122 14.57 -0.99 -13.17
C GLY A 122 13.37 -0.05 -13.33
N SER A 123 12.23 -0.61 -13.69
CA SER A 123 10.99 0.11 -13.97
C SER A 123 9.77 -0.82 -13.85
N ILE A 124 8.56 -0.26 -14.00
CA ILE A 124 7.30 -0.95 -14.22
C ILE A 124 7.03 -1.04 -15.73
N LEU A 125 6.89 -2.26 -16.24
CA LEU A 125 6.51 -2.59 -17.62
C LEU A 125 5.26 -3.48 -17.59
N ALA A 126 4.20 -3.06 -18.28
CA ALA A 126 3.00 -3.88 -18.48
C ALA A 126 3.00 -4.48 -19.89
N VAL A 127 2.65 -5.76 -20.03
CA VAL A 127 2.55 -6.45 -21.33
C VAL A 127 1.31 -7.31 -21.38
N THR A 128 0.55 -7.18 -22.46
CA THR A 128 -0.60 -8.03 -22.82
C THR A 128 -0.32 -8.70 -24.16
N TYR A 129 -0.63 -9.99 -24.28
CA TYR A 129 -0.68 -10.70 -25.55
C TYR A 129 -2.08 -11.33 -25.75
N ASP A 130 -2.81 -10.80 -26.74
CA ASP A 130 -4.02 -11.43 -27.27
C ASP A 130 -3.61 -12.47 -28.32
N ALA A 131 -3.82 -13.74 -28.01
CA ALA A 131 -3.49 -14.87 -28.87
C ALA A 131 -4.48 -15.07 -30.04
N ALA A 132 -5.72 -14.56 -29.94
CA ALA A 132 -6.71 -14.62 -31.01
C ALA A 132 -6.48 -13.52 -32.06
N GLN A 133 -6.06 -12.33 -31.63
CA GLN A 133 -5.69 -11.22 -32.51
C GLN A 133 -4.21 -11.25 -32.94
N ASN A 134 -3.39 -12.10 -32.33
CA ASN A 134 -1.93 -12.08 -32.43
C ASN A 134 -1.36 -10.65 -32.21
N LEU A 135 -1.78 -10.05 -31.10
CA LEU A 135 -1.51 -8.66 -30.76
C LEU A 135 -0.76 -8.56 -29.43
N THR A 136 0.50 -8.11 -29.48
CA THR A 136 1.21 -7.66 -28.27
C THR A 136 0.96 -6.18 -28.06
N THR A 137 0.57 -5.82 -26.84
CA THR A 137 0.61 -4.44 -26.33
C THR A 137 1.59 -4.39 -25.16
N ALA A 138 2.63 -3.56 -25.25
CA ALA A 138 3.58 -3.31 -24.16
C ALA A 138 3.54 -1.82 -23.78
N ILE A 139 3.51 -1.47 -22.50
CA ILE A 139 3.46 -0.09 -22.01
C ILE A 139 4.52 0.13 -20.92
N CYS A 140 5.40 1.11 -21.14
CA CYS A 140 6.45 1.46 -20.19
C CYS A 140 5.97 2.61 -19.29
N HIS A 141 5.94 2.41 -17.96
CA HIS A 141 5.40 3.40 -17.04
C HIS A 141 6.43 4.42 -16.53
N SER A 142 7.71 4.03 -16.50
CA SER A 142 8.82 4.81 -15.94
C SER A 142 10.16 4.32 -16.51
N GLY A 143 11.30 4.89 -16.09
CA GLY A 143 12.63 4.26 -16.24
C GLY A 143 13.01 3.76 -17.64
N ASP A 144 13.71 2.61 -17.70
CA ASP A 144 14.27 2.07 -18.94
C ASP A 144 13.49 0.84 -19.42
N CYS A 145 12.80 0.93 -20.56
CA CYS A 145 12.23 -0.20 -21.28
C CYS A 145 12.71 -0.25 -22.74
N THR A 146 12.74 -1.44 -23.34
CA THR A 146 12.93 -1.63 -24.78
C THR A 146 11.89 -2.61 -25.33
N TYR A 147 11.65 -2.56 -26.63
CA TYR A 147 10.64 -3.35 -27.31
C TYR A 147 11.08 -3.73 -28.74
N GLN A 148 10.80 -4.97 -29.14
CA GLN A 148 11.22 -5.56 -30.40
C GLN A 148 10.09 -6.43 -30.98
N PHE A 149 9.61 -6.10 -32.18
CA PHE A 149 8.56 -6.86 -32.87
C PHE A 149 9.17 -7.79 -33.93
N GLN A 150 8.70 -9.04 -33.99
CA GLN A 150 9.01 -10.06 -35.01
C GLN A 150 10.52 -10.21 -35.36
N GLY A 151 11.40 -10.06 -34.37
CA GLY A 151 12.85 -10.16 -34.56
C GLY A 151 13.50 -8.98 -35.30
N GLY A 152 12.78 -7.88 -35.53
CA GLY A 152 13.31 -6.62 -36.05
C GLY A 152 14.27 -5.91 -35.08
N PRO A 153 14.58 -4.61 -35.27
CA PRO A 153 15.46 -3.88 -34.35
C PRO A 153 14.82 -3.75 -32.96
N THR A 154 15.64 -3.87 -31.91
CA THR A 154 15.26 -3.56 -30.53
C THR A 154 15.23 -2.04 -30.34
N ASN A 155 14.04 -1.47 -30.20
CA ASN A 155 13.84 -0.03 -30.03
C ASN A 155 13.70 0.34 -28.54
N PRO A 156 14.11 1.53 -28.10
CA PRO A 156 13.67 2.08 -26.81
C PRO A 156 12.15 2.22 -26.78
N LEU A 157 11.53 1.94 -25.62
CA LEU A 157 10.13 2.24 -25.35
C LEU A 157 10.09 3.26 -24.19
N PRO A 158 9.98 4.57 -24.47
CA PRO A 158 10.07 5.60 -23.44
C PRO A 158 8.96 5.52 -22.37
N PRO A 159 9.19 6.07 -21.17
CA PRO A 159 8.15 6.27 -20.16
C PRO A 159 6.91 6.97 -20.73
N GLY A 160 5.72 6.46 -20.41
CA GLY A 160 4.44 6.98 -20.90
C GLY A 160 4.08 6.56 -22.33
N GLN A 161 4.95 5.81 -23.02
CA GLN A 161 4.66 5.27 -24.36
C GLN A 161 4.28 3.79 -24.31
N GLY A 162 3.54 3.37 -25.33
CA GLY A 162 3.18 1.99 -25.58
C GLY A 162 3.53 1.56 -27.01
N ALA A 163 3.84 0.28 -27.16
CA ALA A 163 3.98 -0.40 -28.43
C ALA A 163 2.81 -1.36 -28.65
N LYS A 164 2.17 -1.30 -29.82
CA LYS A 164 1.12 -2.23 -30.28
C LYS A 164 1.60 -2.89 -31.57
N ASN A 165 1.96 -4.17 -31.51
CA ASN A 165 2.69 -4.88 -32.56
C ASN A 165 3.90 -4.08 -33.09
N ASN A 166 3.88 -3.50 -34.29
CA ASN A 166 4.99 -2.70 -34.84
C ASN A 166 4.84 -1.17 -34.66
N VAL A 167 3.75 -0.68 -34.08
CA VAL A 167 3.48 0.76 -33.88
C VAL A 167 3.88 1.17 -32.47
N VAL A 168 4.70 2.21 -32.33
CA VAL A 168 5.03 2.84 -31.03
C VAL A 168 4.38 4.23 -30.99
N ALA A 169 3.68 4.54 -29.91
CA ALA A 169 2.98 5.80 -29.72
C ALA A 169 2.89 6.20 -28.24
N ALA A 170 2.56 7.47 -27.96
CA ALA A 170 2.03 7.83 -26.65
C ALA A 170 0.69 7.10 -26.41
N VAL A 171 0.51 6.54 -25.22
CA VAL A 171 -0.76 5.93 -24.79
C VAL A 171 -1.53 6.90 -23.91
N SER A 172 -2.86 6.83 -23.96
CA SER A 172 -3.70 7.64 -23.07
C SER A 172 -3.48 7.28 -21.60
N ASP A 173 -3.75 8.22 -20.70
CA ASP A 173 -3.69 7.94 -19.25
C ASP A 173 -4.60 6.77 -18.87
N ALA A 174 -5.77 6.64 -19.51
CA ALA A 174 -6.69 5.52 -19.29
C ALA A 174 -6.12 4.17 -19.73
N GLU A 175 -5.46 4.08 -20.88
CA GLU A 175 -4.77 2.85 -21.32
C GLU A 175 -3.59 2.50 -20.40
N ARG A 176 -2.81 3.50 -19.99
CA ARG A 176 -1.68 3.33 -19.07
C ARG A 176 -2.19 2.86 -17.70
N GLU A 177 -3.20 3.51 -17.14
CA GLU A 177 -3.79 3.12 -15.86
C GLU A 177 -4.40 1.71 -15.94
N ALA A 178 -5.20 1.40 -16.96
CA ALA A 178 -5.79 0.07 -17.17
C ALA A 178 -4.73 -1.04 -17.36
N ALA A 179 -3.54 -0.72 -17.87
CA ALA A 179 -2.46 -1.69 -18.01
C ALA A 179 -1.89 -2.16 -16.66
N VAL A 180 -1.79 -1.27 -15.67
CA VAL A 180 -1.21 -1.59 -14.34
C VAL A 180 -2.25 -1.78 -13.23
N ARG A 181 -3.45 -1.18 -13.32
CA ARG A 181 -4.57 -1.42 -12.40
C ARG A 181 -4.74 -2.92 -12.19
N VAL A 182 -4.42 -3.41 -10.98
CA VAL A 182 -4.94 -4.70 -10.53
C VAL A 182 -6.45 -4.55 -10.46
N ASP A 183 -7.17 -5.52 -11.00
CA ASP A 183 -8.61 -5.60 -10.76
C ASP A 183 -8.82 -6.28 -9.41
N THR A 184 -8.86 -5.48 -8.35
CA THR A 184 -9.11 -5.93 -6.97
C THR A 184 -10.61 -6.03 -6.65
N SER A 185 -11.48 -6.14 -7.66
CA SER A 185 -12.94 -6.28 -7.46
C SER A 185 -13.36 -7.61 -6.83
N ARG A 186 -12.41 -8.52 -6.56
CA ARG A 186 -12.66 -9.89 -6.07
C ARG A 186 -11.59 -10.30 -5.04
N HIS A 187 -12.02 -11.15 -4.11
CA HIS A 187 -11.27 -11.77 -3.00
C HIS A 187 -10.68 -10.82 -1.94
N ALA A 188 -11.45 -10.66 -0.86
CA ALA A 188 -10.91 -10.29 0.43
C ALA A 188 -10.40 -11.54 1.19
N VAL A 189 -9.24 -11.40 1.85
CA VAL A 189 -8.77 -12.18 3.04
C VAL A 189 -8.46 -13.68 2.88
N ASN A 190 -7.22 -14.03 3.29
CA ASN A 190 -6.96 -15.11 4.26
C ASN A 190 -5.59 -14.87 4.93
N GLU A 191 -5.55 -14.74 6.27
CA GLU A 191 -4.30 -14.80 7.08
C GLU A 191 -3.68 -16.20 6.94
N PRO A 192 -2.34 -16.31 6.77
CA PRO A 192 -1.48 -16.25 7.95
C PRO A 192 -0.10 -15.57 7.71
N ASP A 193 0.15 -14.45 8.38
CA ASP A 193 1.46 -13.75 8.38
C ASP A 193 2.05 -13.44 9.77
N GLN A 194 1.25 -13.52 10.84
CA GLN A 194 1.73 -13.42 12.24
C GLN A 194 2.94 -14.32 12.55
N ALA A 195 2.99 -15.53 11.98
CA ALA A 195 4.03 -16.53 12.24
C ALA A 195 5.35 -16.32 11.45
N PHE A 196 5.34 -15.51 10.39
CA PHE A 196 6.51 -15.35 9.52
C PHE A 196 7.48 -14.28 10.04
N GLN A 197 6.96 -13.20 10.64
CA GLN A 197 7.78 -12.15 11.25
C GLN A 197 8.69 -12.71 12.37
N THR A 198 8.16 -13.59 13.22
CA THR A 198 8.91 -14.22 14.32
C THR A 198 10.02 -15.16 13.85
N SER A 199 9.78 -15.96 12.80
CA SER A 199 10.80 -16.87 12.27
C SER A 199 11.93 -16.15 11.51
N LEU A 200 11.62 -15.09 10.76
CA LEU A 200 12.64 -14.28 10.09
C LEU A 200 13.56 -13.60 11.12
N LEU A 201 12.98 -12.94 12.12
CA LEU A 201 13.72 -12.26 13.20
C LEU A 201 14.61 -13.24 14.00
N GLN A 202 14.14 -14.46 14.26
CA GLN A 202 14.96 -15.49 14.92
C GLN A 202 16.13 -15.98 14.05
N SER A 203 15.94 -16.09 12.73
CA SER A 203 17.01 -16.49 11.81
C SER A 203 18.11 -15.43 11.63
N GLU A 204 17.73 -14.15 11.66
CA GLU A 204 18.63 -13.00 11.56
C GLU A 204 19.38 -12.79 12.89
N THR A 205 18.68 -12.78 14.03
CA THR A 205 19.31 -12.64 15.36
C THR A 205 20.23 -13.80 15.71
N GLY A 206 19.89 -15.04 15.30
CA GLY A 206 20.77 -16.21 15.49
C GLY A 206 22.11 -16.10 14.76
N LYS A 207 22.16 -15.39 13.61
CA LYS A 207 23.40 -15.10 12.87
C LYS A 207 24.12 -13.86 13.43
N ALA A 208 23.38 -12.79 13.72
CA ALA A 208 23.94 -11.56 14.29
C ALA A 208 24.61 -11.80 15.66
N THR A 209 24.01 -12.65 16.51
CA THR A 209 24.55 -12.96 17.84
C THR A 209 25.86 -13.75 17.78
N GLN A 210 26.02 -14.66 16.80
CA GLN A 210 27.31 -15.32 16.57
C GLN A 210 28.39 -14.31 16.19
N VAL A 211 28.11 -13.43 15.21
CA VAL A 211 29.09 -12.42 14.77
C VAL A 211 29.43 -11.42 15.88
N ALA A 212 28.45 -10.94 16.64
CA ALA A 212 28.66 -9.97 17.73
C ALA A 212 29.53 -10.51 18.88
N THR A 213 29.48 -11.83 19.13
CA THR A 213 30.24 -12.45 20.24
C THR A 213 31.73 -12.62 19.92
N PHE A 214 32.10 -12.76 18.64
CA PHE A 214 33.52 -12.86 18.23
C PHE A 214 34.31 -11.54 18.34
N VAL A 215 33.64 -10.39 18.47
CA VAL A 215 34.28 -9.06 18.40
C VAL A 215 34.57 -8.47 19.80
N SER A 216 33.95 -8.98 20.87
CA SER A 216 33.98 -8.35 22.21
C SER A 216 34.98 -8.93 23.22
N THR A 217 35.67 -10.04 22.92
CA THR A 217 36.49 -10.77 23.91
C THR A 217 37.97 -10.99 23.54
N GLY A 218 38.39 -10.75 22.29
CA GLY A 218 39.79 -10.49 21.94
C GLY A 218 40.83 -11.60 22.20
N ILE A 219 40.44 -12.89 22.25
CA ILE A 219 41.34 -14.01 22.55
C ILE A 219 41.38 -15.01 21.38
N VAL A 220 42.61 -15.46 21.03
CA VAL A 220 42.87 -16.50 20.02
C VAL A 220 42.55 -17.89 20.62
N PRO A 221 41.83 -18.77 19.92
CA PRO A 221 41.34 -20.01 20.52
C PRO A 221 42.47 -21.01 20.82
N THR A 222 42.53 -21.45 22.08
CA THR A 222 43.23 -22.67 22.50
C THR A 222 42.23 -23.55 23.26
N LEU A 223 42.23 -24.87 23.00
CA LEU A 223 41.23 -25.81 23.52
C LEU A 223 41.43 -26.10 25.03
N LEU A 224 40.34 -26.16 25.80
CA LEU A 224 39.90 -27.37 26.57
C LEU A 224 38.80 -27.09 27.63
N ASN A 225 37.60 -27.66 27.38
CA ASN A 225 36.77 -28.48 28.28
C ASN A 225 36.21 -27.98 29.64
N GLN A 226 35.03 -28.53 30.00
CA GLN A 226 34.34 -28.61 31.31
C GLN A 226 33.37 -27.49 31.78
N SER A 227 32.38 -27.92 32.57
CA SER A 227 31.26 -27.19 33.23
C SER A 227 31.47 -27.23 34.79
N PRO A 228 30.52 -26.99 35.74
CA PRO A 228 29.07 -26.62 35.65
C PRO A 228 28.44 -25.68 36.76
N THR A 229 27.17 -25.30 36.56
CA THR A 229 26.03 -25.15 37.55
C THR A 229 25.87 -24.03 38.62
N GLN A 230 24.57 -23.71 38.87
CA GLN A 230 23.88 -23.01 40.00
C GLN A 230 24.02 -21.46 40.13
N GLY A 231 23.06 -20.70 40.71
CA GLY A 231 21.67 -20.98 41.15
C GLY A 231 21.14 -19.95 42.21
N VAL A 232 19.80 -19.87 42.44
CA VAL A 232 19.09 -19.15 43.57
C VAL A 232 19.15 -17.59 43.53
N GLN A 233 18.20 -16.72 43.92
CA GLN A 233 16.72 -16.56 44.09
C GLN A 233 16.50 -15.17 44.78
N THR A 234 15.26 -14.68 44.98
CA THR A 234 14.90 -13.37 45.61
C THR A 234 13.97 -13.49 46.83
N PRO A 235 13.75 -12.41 47.62
CA PRO A 235 12.39 -12.12 48.12
C PRO A 235 12.00 -10.60 48.28
N ASN A 236 10.71 -10.33 48.57
CA ASN A 236 10.05 -9.02 48.70
C ASN A 236 9.76 -8.59 50.17
N GLN A 237 9.39 -7.31 50.43
CA GLN A 237 8.23 -6.89 51.27
C GLN A 237 7.96 -5.34 51.31
N ALA A 238 6.86 -4.90 51.95
CA ALA A 238 6.30 -3.51 52.05
C ALA A 238 5.66 -3.30 53.46
N PRO A 239 4.59 -2.49 53.74
CA PRO A 239 4.10 -1.14 53.31
C PRO A 239 3.79 -0.17 54.52
N VAL A 240 3.24 1.05 54.31
CA VAL A 240 2.67 1.93 55.40
C VAL A 240 1.47 2.82 54.90
N ASN A 241 0.79 3.58 55.79
CA ASN A 241 -0.61 4.02 55.63
C ASN A 241 -0.97 5.45 56.16
N GLY A 242 -2.09 6.04 55.70
CA GLY A 242 -2.75 7.28 56.23
C GLY A 242 -2.76 8.50 55.27
N LEU A 243 -3.57 9.57 55.45
CA LEU A 243 -4.71 9.83 56.37
C LEU A 243 -5.66 10.98 55.82
N THR A 244 -6.44 11.69 56.66
CA THR A 244 -7.68 12.46 56.29
C THR A 244 -7.72 13.98 56.59
N GLY A 245 -8.55 14.76 55.87
CA GLY A 245 -9.06 16.10 56.27
C GLY A 245 -9.99 16.79 55.23
N ASP A 246 -11.21 17.17 55.64
CA ASP A 246 -12.36 17.70 54.85
C ASP A 246 -13.42 18.24 55.89
N PRO A 247 -14.54 18.98 55.62
CA PRO A 247 -15.14 19.64 54.43
C PRO A 247 -15.26 21.20 54.65
N PRO A 248 -16.25 22.02 54.16
CA PRO A 248 -17.32 21.91 53.13
C PRO A 248 -17.33 23.16 52.15
N SER A 249 -18.39 23.72 51.51
CA SER A 249 -19.87 23.49 51.41
C SER A 249 -20.53 24.16 50.17
N GLY A 250 -21.49 23.48 49.52
CA GLY A 250 -22.78 24.05 49.05
C GLY A 250 -22.87 24.72 47.64
N GLY A 251 -23.83 24.37 46.75
CA GLY A 251 -24.72 23.18 46.76
C GLY A 251 -25.94 23.24 45.80
N ASN A 252 -26.44 22.04 45.42
CA ASN A 252 -27.75 21.69 44.80
C ASN A 252 -28.09 22.20 43.37
N PRO A 253 -29.10 21.62 42.64
CA PRO A 253 -30.17 20.64 43.00
C PRO A 253 -29.79 19.14 42.80
N LEU A 254 -30.36 18.12 43.49
CA LEU A 254 -31.74 17.53 43.51
C LEU A 254 -32.18 16.87 42.17
N THR A 255 -32.74 15.64 42.04
CA THR A 255 -33.08 14.55 43.01
C THR A 255 -33.34 13.20 42.28
N GLY A 256 -33.03 12.04 42.92
CA GLY A 256 -33.66 10.71 42.65
C GLY A 256 -34.66 10.36 43.77
N PRO A 257 -34.93 9.08 44.17
CA PRO A 257 -34.50 7.74 43.68
C PRO A 257 -35.75 6.79 43.55
N PRO A 258 -35.81 5.44 43.83
CA PRO A 258 -34.77 4.40 44.08
C PRO A 258 -34.95 2.97 43.47
N ALA A 259 -33.79 2.32 43.24
CA ALA A 259 -33.37 0.94 43.62
C ALA A 259 -34.09 -0.36 43.17
N GLY A 260 -33.25 -1.36 42.82
CA GLY A 260 -33.51 -2.82 42.86
C GLY A 260 -33.49 -3.52 41.49
N GLY A 261 -32.69 -4.57 41.21
CA GLY A 261 -31.58 -5.14 41.98
C GLY A 261 -31.31 -6.62 41.61
N GLY A 262 -30.17 -6.93 40.99
CA GLY A 262 -29.72 -8.32 40.76
C GLY A 262 -28.96 -8.56 39.45
N THR A 263 -27.84 -9.29 39.54
CA THR A 263 -27.07 -9.93 38.47
C THR A 263 -26.65 -11.33 38.95
N PRO A 264 -26.14 -12.26 38.12
CA PRO A 264 -25.86 -12.16 36.67
C PRO A 264 -26.53 -13.24 35.79
N GLY A 265 -26.55 -12.99 34.49
CA GLY A 265 -26.74 -13.98 33.42
C GLY A 265 -26.04 -13.45 32.17
N GLY A 266 -25.22 -14.26 31.49
CA GLY A 266 -24.31 -13.77 30.45
C GLY A 266 -24.54 -14.40 29.08
N GLY A 267 -24.08 -13.70 28.04
CA GLY A 267 -24.10 -14.15 26.64
C GLY A 267 -24.81 -13.16 25.71
N ASN A 268 -24.02 -12.47 24.88
CA ASN A 268 -24.23 -12.43 23.42
C ASN A 268 -22.99 -11.85 22.72
N GLY A 269 -22.78 -12.23 21.46
CA GLY A 269 -21.61 -11.82 20.68
C GLY A 269 -21.71 -10.38 20.16
N SER A 270 -20.61 -9.63 20.24
CA SER A 270 -20.50 -8.29 19.64
C SER A 270 -19.55 -8.33 18.44
N GLY A 271 -20.06 -8.74 17.28
CA GLY A 271 -19.40 -8.50 15.99
C GLY A 271 -19.28 -6.99 15.70
N ASN A 272 -18.21 -6.57 15.03
CA ASN A 272 -17.97 -5.16 14.71
C ASN A 272 -18.47 -4.82 13.30
N PHE A 273 -19.78 -4.60 13.17
CA PHE A 273 -20.49 -4.41 11.90
C PHE A 273 -20.39 -2.97 11.30
N GLY A 274 -19.61 -2.09 11.92
CA GLY A 274 -19.39 -0.72 11.44
C GLY A 274 -20.63 0.17 11.60
N GLN A 275 -21.08 0.79 10.50
CA GLN A 275 -22.24 1.68 10.44
C GLN A 275 -23.60 0.94 10.53
N ILE A 276 -23.62 -0.39 10.54
CA ILE A 276 -24.82 -1.22 10.65
C ILE A 276 -24.95 -1.78 12.07
N SER A 277 -26.14 -1.67 12.67
CA SER A 277 -26.49 -2.34 13.92
C SER A 277 -27.08 -3.73 13.65
N ASN A 278 -26.85 -4.68 14.57
CA ASN A 278 -27.45 -6.02 14.52
C ASN A 278 -27.25 -6.73 13.14
N GLY A 279 -26.03 -6.64 12.58
CA GLY A 279 -25.70 -7.13 11.24
C GLY A 279 -25.76 -8.65 11.06
N GLY A 280 -25.57 -9.40 12.16
CA GLY A 280 -25.80 -10.85 12.26
C GLY A 280 -27.13 -11.23 12.89
N PHE A 281 -28.10 -10.32 13.01
CA PHE A 281 -29.49 -10.61 13.41
C PHE A 281 -29.70 -11.34 14.76
N GLU A 282 -28.69 -11.37 15.62
CA GLU A 282 -28.69 -11.92 17.00
C GLU A 282 -29.84 -11.40 17.89
N SER A 283 -30.35 -10.20 17.59
CA SER A 283 -31.51 -9.60 18.28
C SER A 283 -32.77 -9.56 17.39
N GLY A 284 -32.90 -10.55 16.51
CA GLY A 284 -33.97 -10.62 15.51
C GLY A 284 -33.79 -9.55 14.43
N LEU A 285 -34.88 -8.95 13.98
CA LEU A 285 -34.85 -7.80 13.06
C LEU A 285 -34.77 -6.43 13.78
N THR A 286 -34.31 -6.39 15.03
CA THR A 286 -34.11 -5.10 15.74
C THR A 286 -33.12 -4.22 14.97
N GLY A 287 -33.46 -2.95 14.74
CA GLY A 287 -32.69 -2.02 13.90
C GLY A 287 -32.94 -2.13 12.39
N TRP A 288 -33.63 -3.18 11.93
CA TRP A 288 -33.96 -3.39 10.52
C TRP A 288 -35.43 -3.08 10.22
N THR A 289 -35.71 -2.57 9.02
CA THR A 289 -37.05 -2.35 8.49
C THR A 289 -37.37 -3.44 7.47
N LEU A 290 -38.36 -4.28 7.79
CA LEU A 290 -38.93 -5.26 6.86
C LEU A 290 -40.20 -4.68 6.21
N SER A 291 -40.34 -4.88 4.91
CA SER A 291 -41.58 -4.69 4.16
C SER A 291 -41.82 -5.91 3.28
N GLY A 292 -43.04 -6.44 3.27
CA GLY A 292 -43.33 -7.75 2.67
C GLY A 292 -43.07 -8.92 3.62
N ALA A 293 -42.76 -10.09 3.07
CA ALA A 293 -42.56 -11.33 3.81
C ALA A 293 -41.09 -11.59 4.16
N GLY A 294 -40.86 -12.02 5.40
CA GLY A 294 -39.54 -12.30 5.94
C GLY A 294 -39.53 -12.38 7.46
N GLY A 295 -38.34 -12.47 8.04
CA GLY A 295 -38.15 -12.56 9.49
C GLY A 295 -36.68 -12.77 9.85
N ALA A 296 -36.44 -13.09 11.13
CA ALA A 296 -35.15 -13.59 11.62
C ALA A 296 -35.29 -15.07 12.02
N LEU A 297 -34.21 -15.84 11.87
CA LEU A 297 -34.13 -17.29 12.06
C LEU A 297 -32.78 -17.70 12.64
N ALA A 298 -32.78 -18.77 13.45
CA ALA A 298 -31.55 -19.50 13.81
C ALA A 298 -31.18 -20.61 12.81
N SER A 299 -32.13 -21.00 11.94
CA SER A 299 -31.91 -22.00 10.89
C SER A 299 -33.03 -21.99 9.84
N LEU A 300 -32.72 -22.29 8.58
CA LEU A 300 -33.67 -22.68 7.54
C LEU A 300 -33.40 -24.14 7.15
N GLY A 301 -34.09 -25.09 7.79
CA GLY A 301 -33.79 -26.51 7.66
C GLY A 301 -32.36 -26.83 8.13
N PRO A 302 -31.51 -27.49 7.32
CA PRO A 302 -30.13 -27.80 7.69
C PRO A 302 -29.18 -26.58 7.62
N THR A 303 -29.63 -25.42 7.12
CA THR A 303 -28.80 -24.22 6.96
C THR A 303 -28.92 -23.32 8.20
N GLY A 304 -27.90 -23.31 9.05
CA GLY A 304 -27.69 -22.29 10.09
C GLY A 304 -26.98 -21.04 9.56
N PRO A 305 -26.77 -20.02 10.41
CA PRO A 305 -26.07 -18.78 10.07
C PRO A 305 -24.56 -18.99 9.81
N ARG A 306 -23.90 -17.92 9.35
CA ARG A 306 -22.46 -17.78 9.13
C ARG A 306 -21.75 -17.15 10.32
N SER A 307 -22.44 -16.28 11.04
CA SER A 307 -21.98 -15.61 12.27
C SER A 307 -22.99 -15.81 13.39
N GLY A 308 -22.52 -16.08 14.61
CA GLY A 308 -23.38 -16.20 15.79
C GLY A 308 -24.50 -17.25 15.69
N ASP A 309 -25.68 -16.91 16.25
CA ASP A 309 -26.87 -17.76 16.34
C ASP A 309 -28.05 -17.21 15.50
N GLY A 310 -27.90 -16.05 14.84
CA GLY A 310 -28.95 -15.37 14.07
C GLY A 310 -28.68 -15.18 12.57
N MET A 311 -29.74 -15.11 11.77
CA MET A 311 -29.73 -14.61 10.39
C MET A 311 -31.12 -14.09 10.00
N ALA A 312 -31.23 -13.30 8.93
CA ALA A 312 -32.50 -12.86 8.35
C ALA A 312 -32.92 -13.68 7.12
N ILE A 313 -34.21 -13.60 6.79
CA ILE A 313 -34.80 -14.10 5.54
C ILE A 313 -35.78 -13.06 4.97
N ILE A 314 -35.82 -12.92 3.65
CA ILE A 314 -36.94 -12.31 2.90
C ILE A 314 -37.33 -13.20 1.73
N HIS A 315 -38.62 -13.25 1.37
CA HIS A 315 -39.14 -14.15 0.33
C HIS A 315 -40.30 -13.55 -0.48
N THR A 316 -40.58 -14.11 -1.67
CA THR A 316 -41.64 -13.63 -2.58
C THR A 316 -43.05 -14.13 -2.20
N GLY A 317 -43.12 -15.21 -1.42
CA GLY A 317 -44.37 -15.83 -0.97
C GLY A 317 -45.25 -15.05 0.02
N LEU A 318 -46.18 -15.78 0.66
CA LEU A 318 -47.26 -15.24 1.47
C LEU A 318 -46.81 -14.14 2.47
N GLY A 319 -47.27 -12.90 2.21
CA GLY A 319 -46.94 -11.71 2.97
C GLY A 319 -46.16 -10.65 2.18
N ALA A 320 -45.61 -11.00 1.01
CA ALA A 320 -44.91 -10.06 0.13
C ALA A 320 -45.79 -8.88 -0.32
N VAL A 321 -45.18 -7.71 -0.52
CA VAL A 321 -45.85 -6.50 -1.01
C VAL A 321 -46.42 -6.79 -2.40
N ASN A 322 -47.71 -6.53 -2.56
CA ASN A 322 -48.50 -6.86 -3.76
C ASN A 322 -48.43 -8.35 -4.19
N GLY A 323 -47.99 -9.25 -3.30
CA GLY A 323 -47.80 -10.67 -3.59
C GLY A 323 -46.57 -10.98 -4.44
N THR A 324 -45.61 -10.05 -4.57
CA THR A 324 -44.41 -10.27 -5.41
C THR A 324 -43.09 -9.82 -4.79
N THR A 325 -43.04 -8.78 -3.96
CA THR A 325 -41.77 -8.16 -3.55
C THR A 325 -41.64 -8.01 -2.03
N SER A 326 -40.47 -8.33 -1.50
CA SER A 326 -40.11 -8.15 -0.09
C SER A 326 -38.75 -7.48 0.04
N THR A 327 -38.60 -6.57 1.01
CA THR A 327 -37.39 -5.76 1.22
C THR A 327 -36.99 -5.72 2.69
N LEU A 328 -35.68 -5.81 2.95
CA LEU A 328 -35.09 -5.62 4.27
C LEU A 328 -34.05 -4.50 4.20
N SER A 329 -34.21 -3.42 4.95
CA SER A 329 -33.29 -2.28 4.92
C SER A 329 -32.89 -1.78 6.30
N GLN A 330 -31.76 -1.07 6.37
CA GLN A 330 -31.34 -0.33 7.55
C GLN A 330 -30.76 1.02 7.14
N ALA A 331 -31.20 2.07 7.85
CA ALA A 331 -30.65 3.40 7.74
C ALA A 331 -29.34 3.52 8.53
N LEU A 332 -28.41 4.32 8.02
CA LEU A 332 -27.09 4.59 8.60
C LEU A 332 -26.67 6.03 8.31
N GLU A 333 -25.65 6.56 8.98
CA GLU A 333 -25.10 7.88 8.66
C GLU A 333 -23.95 7.77 7.65
N VAL A 334 -23.98 8.62 6.62
CA VAL A 334 -22.97 8.61 5.54
C VAL A 334 -22.49 10.00 5.14
N ILE A 335 -21.32 10.05 4.51
CA ILE A 335 -20.68 11.27 4.02
C ILE A 335 -20.54 11.20 2.50
N GLY A 336 -21.07 12.20 1.81
CA GLY A 336 -20.99 12.31 0.35
C GLY A 336 -19.54 12.32 -0.16
N GLY A 337 -19.29 11.58 -1.24
CA GLY A 337 -17.97 11.48 -1.87
C GLY A 337 -16.98 10.52 -1.18
N LYS A 338 -17.28 10.00 0.02
CA LYS A 338 -16.45 8.96 0.65
C LYS A 338 -16.75 7.57 0.09
N LEU A 339 -15.74 6.70 0.06
CA LEU A 339 -15.90 5.29 -0.29
C LEU A 339 -16.28 4.48 0.95
N TYR A 340 -17.33 3.67 0.82
CA TYR A 340 -17.78 2.70 1.80
C TYR A 340 -17.73 1.27 1.21
N ILE A 341 -17.42 0.30 2.07
CA ILE A 341 -17.46 -1.13 1.78
C ILE A 341 -18.71 -1.71 2.44
N VAL A 342 -19.62 -2.23 1.63
CA VAL A 342 -20.82 -2.95 2.07
C VAL A 342 -20.53 -4.45 2.00
N LYS A 343 -20.60 -5.13 3.14
CA LYS A 343 -20.43 -6.59 3.28
C LYS A 343 -21.76 -7.23 3.69
N ALA A 344 -21.97 -8.46 3.28
CA ALA A 344 -23.06 -9.33 3.72
C ALA A 344 -22.80 -10.78 3.30
N SER A 345 -23.11 -11.75 4.14
CA SER A 345 -23.25 -13.16 3.74
C SER A 345 -24.66 -13.41 3.21
N VAL A 346 -24.79 -13.98 2.01
CA VAL A 346 -26.11 -14.26 1.40
C VAL A 346 -26.24 -15.68 0.84
N ASN A 347 -27.43 -16.28 0.96
CA ASN A 347 -27.77 -17.59 0.38
C ASN A 347 -29.14 -17.52 -0.29
N PHE A 348 -29.21 -17.74 -1.60
CA PHE A 348 -30.43 -17.63 -2.39
C PHE A 348 -31.06 -19.01 -2.60
N TYR A 349 -32.37 -19.07 -2.45
CA TYR A 349 -33.23 -20.24 -2.58
C TYR A 349 -34.32 -19.94 -3.62
N SER A 350 -34.68 -20.93 -4.43
CA SER A 350 -35.80 -20.78 -5.38
C SER A 350 -36.52 -22.11 -5.58
N ASN A 351 -37.83 -22.12 -5.34
CA ASN A 351 -38.67 -23.26 -5.71
C ASN A 351 -38.92 -23.31 -7.24
N GLU A 352 -38.65 -22.23 -7.97
CA GLU A 352 -38.75 -22.21 -9.43
C GLU A 352 -37.73 -23.15 -10.07
N HIS A 353 -36.52 -23.27 -9.52
CA HIS A 353 -35.48 -24.15 -10.01
C HIS A 353 -35.56 -25.54 -9.33
N PRO A 354 -35.44 -26.67 -10.05
CA PRO A 354 -35.06 -26.82 -11.46
C PRO A 354 -36.24 -26.89 -12.46
N PHE A 355 -37.49 -26.95 -12.00
CA PHE A 355 -38.59 -27.43 -12.85
C PHE A 355 -39.37 -26.37 -13.63
N GLN A 356 -39.39 -25.11 -13.19
CA GLN A 356 -40.16 -24.08 -13.90
C GLN A 356 -39.45 -23.61 -15.19
N PRO A 357 -40.20 -23.23 -16.23
CA PRO A 357 -39.67 -22.53 -17.40
C PRO A 357 -38.84 -21.30 -17.06
N SER A 358 -37.86 -20.93 -17.89
CA SER A 358 -36.96 -19.79 -17.62
C SER A 358 -37.59 -18.40 -17.79
N ASN A 359 -38.90 -18.29 -18.01
CA ASN A 359 -39.64 -17.03 -17.84
C ASN A 359 -40.05 -16.79 -16.38
N PHE A 360 -39.99 -17.82 -15.55
CA PHE A 360 -40.03 -17.76 -14.09
C PHE A 360 -38.57 -17.53 -13.67
N ASN A 361 -38.29 -16.30 -13.22
CA ASN A 361 -36.93 -15.80 -13.04
C ASN A 361 -36.80 -14.80 -11.88
N ASP A 362 -37.21 -15.23 -10.69
CA ASP A 362 -37.09 -14.45 -9.46
C ASP A 362 -35.68 -13.89 -9.28
N PHE A 363 -35.58 -12.70 -8.72
CA PHE A 363 -34.30 -12.05 -8.50
C PHE A 363 -34.21 -11.37 -7.14
N TRP A 364 -33.00 -11.33 -6.62
CA TRP A 364 -32.68 -10.56 -5.43
C TRP A 364 -31.68 -9.44 -5.78
N THR A 365 -31.73 -8.36 -5.00
CA THR A 365 -30.80 -7.23 -5.11
C THR A 365 -30.28 -6.80 -3.74
N ILE A 366 -29.10 -6.19 -3.75
CA ILE A 366 -28.64 -5.27 -2.70
C ILE A 366 -28.30 -3.93 -3.35
N GLY A 367 -28.80 -2.86 -2.76
CA GLY A 367 -28.60 -1.49 -3.20
C GLY A 367 -28.36 -0.54 -2.02
N ALA A 368 -27.92 0.69 -2.31
CA ALA A 368 -27.75 1.74 -1.32
C ALA A 368 -28.14 3.12 -1.84
N ARG A 369 -28.56 4.03 -0.97
CA ARG A 369 -28.94 5.42 -1.30
C ARG A 369 -28.56 6.42 -0.21
N SER A 370 -28.30 7.66 -0.62
CA SER A 370 -28.26 8.85 0.26
C SER A 370 -29.69 9.43 0.36
N SER A 371 -30.04 10.14 1.44
CA SER A 371 -31.40 10.68 1.64
C SER A 371 -31.92 11.63 0.55
N GLU A 372 -31.04 12.22 -0.25
CA GLU A 372 -31.39 13.11 -1.37
C GLU A 372 -31.39 12.40 -2.75
N ASP A 373 -31.05 11.11 -2.80
CA ASP A 373 -31.09 10.31 -4.03
C ASP A 373 -32.53 9.90 -4.38
N ALA A 374 -33.02 10.38 -5.54
CA ALA A 374 -34.32 9.98 -6.09
C ALA A 374 -34.41 8.49 -6.51
N ALA A 375 -33.30 7.75 -6.53
CA ALA A 375 -33.24 6.34 -6.92
C ALA A 375 -32.10 5.60 -6.19
N THR A 376 -32.36 4.34 -5.81
CA THR A 376 -31.35 3.47 -5.19
C THR A 376 -30.23 3.11 -6.15
N THR A 377 -28.99 3.22 -5.69
CA THR A 377 -27.82 2.72 -6.43
C THR A 377 -27.75 1.21 -6.27
N LEU A 378 -28.02 0.47 -7.34
CA LEU A 378 -27.89 -0.99 -7.35
C LEU A 378 -26.41 -1.38 -7.19
N LEU A 379 -26.08 -2.12 -6.13
CA LEU A 379 -24.71 -2.61 -5.88
C LEU A 379 -24.51 -4.01 -6.48
N LYS A 380 -25.53 -4.87 -6.42
CA LYS A 380 -25.52 -6.24 -6.95
C LYS A 380 -26.95 -6.75 -7.16
N GLN A 381 -27.15 -7.56 -8.20
CA GLN A 381 -28.35 -8.34 -8.49
C GLN A 381 -27.94 -9.76 -8.90
N GLU A 382 -28.79 -10.75 -8.65
CA GLU A 382 -28.74 -12.08 -9.30
C GLU A 382 -30.17 -12.54 -9.61
N THR A 383 -30.38 -13.15 -10.78
CA THR A 383 -31.66 -13.78 -11.15
C THR A 383 -31.53 -15.30 -11.10
N ARG A 384 -32.64 -16.00 -10.85
CA ARG A 384 -32.72 -17.46 -10.75
C ARG A 384 -32.08 -18.18 -11.93
N ASN A 385 -32.22 -17.67 -13.15
CA ASN A 385 -31.60 -18.21 -14.35
C ASN A 385 -30.07 -18.06 -14.38
N ASP A 386 -29.51 -17.01 -13.75
CA ASP A 386 -28.06 -16.76 -13.77
C ASP A 386 -27.30 -17.69 -12.82
N VAL A 387 -27.86 -17.95 -11.63
CA VAL A 387 -27.19 -18.72 -10.56
C VAL A 387 -27.63 -20.17 -10.42
N PHE A 388 -28.70 -20.58 -11.11
CA PHE A 388 -29.16 -21.97 -11.16
C PHE A 388 -29.20 -22.52 -12.60
N THR A 389 -28.02 -22.77 -13.18
CA THR A 389 -27.87 -23.32 -14.54
C THR A 389 -27.61 -24.84 -14.55
N PHE A 390 -27.96 -25.50 -15.65
CA PHE A 390 -27.77 -26.95 -15.83
C PHE A 390 -26.41 -27.35 -16.42
N GLN A 391 -25.41 -26.46 -16.45
CA GLN A 391 -24.13 -26.72 -17.13
C GLN A 391 -23.15 -27.52 -16.27
N ASN A 392 -23.12 -28.84 -16.50
CA ASN A 392 -22.11 -29.80 -16.08
C ASN A 392 -21.66 -29.78 -14.60
N THR A 393 -22.21 -30.73 -13.83
CA THR A 393 -21.62 -31.33 -12.61
C THR A 393 -21.60 -30.52 -11.30
N THR A 394 -22.23 -29.34 -11.23
CA THR A 394 -22.70 -28.81 -9.93
C THR A 394 -24.11 -28.25 -10.09
N VAL A 395 -25.11 -29.12 -9.89
CA VAL A 395 -26.49 -28.67 -9.79
C VAL A 395 -26.69 -28.14 -8.38
N ASN A 396 -26.94 -26.83 -8.26
CA ASN A 396 -27.21 -26.14 -6.99
C ASN A 396 -28.64 -26.44 -6.51
N THR A 397 -28.97 -27.72 -6.30
CA THR A 397 -30.27 -28.16 -5.79
C THR A 397 -30.15 -28.98 -4.51
N SER A 398 -31.17 -28.88 -3.67
CA SER A 398 -31.33 -29.67 -2.45
C SER A 398 -32.65 -30.42 -2.46
N THR A 399 -32.67 -31.55 -1.75
CA THR A 399 -33.87 -32.32 -1.39
C THR A 399 -34.05 -32.43 0.13
N ALA A 400 -33.17 -31.80 0.92
CA ALA A 400 -33.29 -31.76 2.37
C ALA A 400 -34.40 -30.75 2.77
N PRO A 401 -35.28 -31.08 3.73
CA PRO A 401 -36.42 -30.24 4.05
C PRO A 401 -35.99 -28.89 4.65
N ALA A 402 -36.44 -27.79 4.04
CA ALA A 402 -36.18 -26.43 4.51
C ALA A 402 -37.50 -25.65 4.68
N SER A 403 -37.72 -25.09 5.87
CA SER A 403 -38.91 -24.27 6.19
C SER A 403 -38.58 -23.37 7.39
N GLY A 404 -39.08 -22.13 7.37
CA GLY A 404 -38.81 -21.13 8.39
C GLY A 404 -39.11 -19.70 7.90
N GLY A 405 -39.57 -18.84 8.81
CA GLY A 405 -39.71 -17.40 8.54
C GLY A 405 -40.75 -17.04 7.49
N GLY A 406 -41.79 -17.87 7.34
CA GLY A 406 -42.83 -17.75 6.31
C GLY A 406 -42.52 -18.58 5.05
N PHE A 407 -41.24 -18.76 4.70
CA PHE A 407 -40.82 -19.51 3.53
C PHE A 407 -40.81 -21.04 3.76
N THR A 408 -41.07 -21.80 2.70
CA THR A 408 -40.94 -23.27 2.69
C THR A 408 -40.39 -23.76 1.36
N ALA A 409 -39.17 -24.29 1.40
CA ALA A 409 -38.57 -25.11 0.35
C ALA A 409 -38.81 -26.60 0.69
N ASN A 410 -40.05 -27.03 0.47
CA ASN A 410 -40.48 -28.43 0.53
C ASN A 410 -41.59 -28.69 -0.49
N GLY A 411 -41.24 -29.34 -1.60
CA GLY A 411 -42.16 -30.07 -2.45
C GLY A 411 -41.71 -31.53 -2.60
N PRO A 412 -42.44 -32.37 -3.37
CA PRO A 412 -41.99 -33.73 -3.74
C PRO A 412 -40.83 -33.72 -4.77
N SER A 413 -40.08 -32.62 -4.84
CA SER A 413 -39.18 -32.21 -5.93
C SER A 413 -38.00 -31.43 -5.34
N PRO A 414 -36.77 -31.57 -5.87
CA PRO A 414 -35.66 -30.70 -5.50
C PRO A 414 -35.95 -29.22 -5.78
N TYR A 415 -35.34 -28.35 -4.99
CA TYR A 415 -35.39 -26.88 -5.11
C TYR A 415 -33.98 -26.29 -5.25
N GLY A 416 -33.84 -25.09 -5.82
CA GLY A 416 -32.55 -24.40 -5.98
C GLY A 416 -32.05 -23.79 -4.66
N VAL A 417 -30.76 -23.95 -4.34
CA VAL A 417 -30.07 -23.31 -3.20
C VAL A 417 -28.59 -23.04 -3.52
N THR A 418 -28.11 -21.81 -3.34
CA THR A 418 -26.73 -21.44 -3.71
C THR A 418 -25.67 -21.81 -2.68
N GLY A 419 -26.08 -22.03 -1.43
CA GLY A 419 -25.18 -21.93 -0.28
C GLY A 419 -24.83 -20.48 0.04
N PHE A 420 -24.31 -20.25 1.25
CA PHE A 420 -23.85 -18.91 1.66
C PHE A 420 -22.61 -18.47 0.88
N ARG A 421 -22.63 -17.22 0.43
CA ARG A 421 -21.53 -16.53 -0.25
C ARG A 421 -21.36 -15.16 0.38
N ASP A 422 -20.11 -14.80 0.65
CA ASP A 422 -19.77 -13.56 1.35
C ASP A 422 -19.53 -12.45 0.31
N LEU A 423 -20.24 -11.34 0.46
CA LEU A 423 -20.18 -10.18 -0.44
C LEU A 423 -19.22 -9.13 0.12
N THR A 424 -18.58 -8.39 -0.78
CA THR A 424 -17.81 -7.18 -0.47
C THR A 424 -17.99 -6.25 -1.67
N LEU A 425 -18.79 -5.21 -1.47
CA LEU A 425 -19.28 -4.30 -2.51
C LEU A 425 -18.87 -2.86 -2.17
N GLN A 426 -18.72 -2.01 -3.18
CA GLN A 426 -18.31 -0.62 -3.02
C GLN A 426 -19.49 0.33 -3.24
N TRP A 427 -19.61 1.33 -2.37
CA TRP A 427 -20.59 2.40 -2.48
C TRP A 427 -19.95 3.76 -2.21
N THR A 428 -20.31 4.77 -3.00
CA THR A 428 -19.97 6.17 -2.76
C THR A 428 -21.28 6.97 -2.69
N PRO A 429 -21.72 7.40 -1.49
CA PRO A 429 -22.87 8.27 -1.34
C PRO A 429 -22.68 9.56 -2.13
N LYS A 430 -23.76 10.10 -2.72
CA LYS A 430 -23.69 11.37 -3.45
C LYS A 430 -23.75 12.57 -2.51
N THR A 431 -24.50 12.44 -1.42
CA THR A 431 -24.72 13.50 -0.43
C THR A 431 -24.52 12.94 0.99
N SER A 432 -24.36 13.85 1.97
CA SER A 432 -24.12 13.49 3.37
C SER A 432 -25.43 13.50 4.17
N GLY A 433 -25.48 12.70 5.23
CA GLY A 433 -26.64 12.53 6.12
C GLY A 433 -27.10 11.09 6.13
N THR A 434 -28.40 10.86 6.34
CA THR A 434 -28.97 9.53 6.43
C THR A 434 -28.89 8.79 5.09
N GLY A 435 -28.05 7.76 5.05
CA GLY A 435 -28.02 6.75 4.00
C GLY A 435 -28.85 5.53 4.37
N GLU A 436 -29.03 4.62 3.42
CA GLU A 436 -29.74 3.36 3.63
C GLU A 436 -29.12 2.24 2.77
N VAL A 437 -28.90 1.06 3.35
CA VAL A 437 -28.63 -0.18 2.62
C VAL A 437 -29.91 -1.02 2.58
N ILE A 438 -30.25 -1.52 1.38
CA ILE A 438 -31.53 -2.15 1.06
C ILE A 438 -31.26 -3.48 0.38
N PHE A 439 -31.77 -4.57 0.94
CA PHE A 439 -31.93 -5.85 0.26
C PHE A 439 -33.36 -5.95 -0.27
N SER A 440 -33.54 -6.56 -1.44
CA SER A 440 -34.85 -6.84 -2.03
C SER A 440 -34.86 -8.24 -2.63
N ILE A 441 -36.03 -8.87 -2.66
CA ILE A 441 -36.34 -10.03 -3.50
C ILE A 441 -37.68 -9.79 -4.20
N SER A 442 -37.77 -10.15 -5.47
CA SER A 442 -38.94 -9.91 -6.32
C SER A 442 -39.26 -11.12 -7.19
N ASP A 443 -40.56 -11.47 -7.23
CA ASP A 443 -41.15 -12.47 -8.11
C ASP A 443 -41.08 -12.00 -9.57
N VAL A 444 -40.71 -12.90 -10.48
CA VAL A 444 -40.83 -12.67 -11.92
C VAL A 444 -41.40 -13.91 -12.61
N GLY A 445 -42.69 -14.13 -12.44
CA GLY A 445 -43.48 -14.90 -13.39
C GLY A 445 -44.83 -15.38 -12.88
N ASP A 446 -44.97 -15.59 -11.57
CA ASP A 446 -46.24 -15.95 -10.95
C ASP A 446 -46.51 -15.23 -9.61
N SER A 447 -46.64 -15.97 -8.51
CA SER A 447 -46.97 -15.58 -7.12
C SER A 447 -47.35 -16.83 -6.30
N THR A 448 -46.81 -17.99 -6.65
CA THR A 448 -47.19 -19.34 -6.17
C THR A 448 -45.97 -20.25 -5.99
N VAL A 449 -44.85 -19.96 -6.67
CA VAL A 449 -43.62 -20.78 -6.67
C VAL A 449 -42.45 -20.03 -6.02
N ASP A 450 -42.63 -19.68 -4.75
CA ASP A 450 -41.80 -18.74 -4.00
C ASP A 450 -40.26 -18.97 -4.09
N SER A 451 -39.51 -17.87 -4.10
CA SER A 451 -38.06 -17.81 -3.84
C SER A 451 -37.75 -17.00 -2.57
N ALA A 452 -36.57 -17.23 -1.99
CA ALA A 452 -36.14 -16.59 -0.75
C ALA A 452 -34.63 -16.30 -0.73
N ILE A 453 -34.21 -15.30 0.03
CA ILE A 453 -32.80 -15.04 0.32
C ILE A 453 -32.57 -14.96 1.83
N LEU A 454 -31.61 -15.74 2.32
CA LEU A 454 -31.02 -15.59 3.65
C LEU A 454 -29.94 -14.52 3.62
N ILE A 455 -29.87 -13.71 4.68
CA ILE A 455 -28.95 -12.58 4.83
C ILE A 455 -28.33 -12.65 6.24
N ASP A 456 -27.02 -12.49 6.33
CA ASP A 456 -26.24 -12.54 7.57
C ASP A 456 -24.95 -11.69 7.43
N ASP A 457 -24.18 -11.50 8.50
CA ASP A 457 -22.90 -10.77 8.60
C ASP A 457 -22.88 -9.44 7.82
N VAL A 458 -23.95 -8.65 7.94
CA VAL A 458 -24.09 -7.39 7.21
C VAL A 458 -23.30 -6.29 7.92
N ALA A 459 -22.34 -5.69 7.23
CA ALA A 459 -21.52 -4.61 7.74
C ALA A 459 -21.34 -3.50 6.70
N VAL A 460 -21.26 -2.24 7.15
CA VAL A 460 -20.89 -1.11 6.30
C VAL A 460 -19.72 -0.37 6.93
N LEU A 461 -18.60 -0.34 6.21
CA LEU A 461 -17.31 0.21 6.64
C LEU A 461 -16.95 1.39 5.75
N GLU A 462 -16.13 2.33 6.22
CA GLU A 462 -15.56 3.40 5.41
C GLU A 462 -14.13 3.01 4.98
N ASP A 463 -13.76 3.15 3.70
CA ASP A 463 -12.44 2.73 3.19
C ASP A 463 -11.96 3.51 1.92
N PRO A 464 -11.40 4.72 2.09
CA PRO A 464 -10.53 5.35 1.10
C PRO A 464 -9.20 5.83 1.71
N PRO A 465 -8.30 6.47 0.93
CA PRO A 465 -7.51 7.57 1.45
C PRO A 465 -8.40 8.51 2.27
N LEU A 466 -8.04 8.81 3.51
CA LEU A 466 -8.94 9.48 4.48
C LEU A 466 -9.53 10.78 3.92
N TYR A 467 -8.80 11.43 3.02
CA TYR A 467 -9.30 12.44 2.09
C TYR A 467 -8.77 12.16 0.67
N PHE A 468 -9.68 12.07 -0.32
CA PHE A 468 -9.35 12.00 -1.75
C PHE A 468 -10.11 13.08 -2.52
N LEU A 469 -9.42 13.85 -3.37
CA LEU A 469 -9.96 15.02 -4.06
C LEU A 469 -9.53 15.03 -5.54
N ARG A 470 -10.48 15.15 -6.48
CA ARG A 470 -10.24 15.20 -7.93
C ARG A 470 -11.37 15.92 -8.67
N GLY A 471 -11.25 16.13 -9.99
CA GLY A 471 -12.37 16.56 -10.84
C GLY A 471 -12.98 17.93 -10.57
N GLY A 472 -12.42 18.71 -9.62
CA GLY A 472 -12.98 19.96 -9.12
C GLY A 472 -13.26 19.99 -7.62
N ASP A 473 -13.12 18.86 -6.90
CA ASP A 473 -13.35 18.76 -5.46
C ASP A 473 -12.53 19.80 -4.66
N VAL A 474 -13.18 20.46 -3.70
CA VAL A 474 -12.54 21.46 -2.82
C VAL A 474 -12.74 21.13 -1.35
N LEU A 475 -11.66 20.79 -0.65
CA LEU A 475 -11.60 20.72 0.81
C LEU A 475 -11.10 22.07 1.35
N THR A 476 -11.95 22.85 2.00
CA THR A 476 -11.54 24.08 2.71
C THR A 476 -11.81 23.94 4.19
N ARG A 477 -10.80 24.17 5.03
CA ARG A 477 -10.96 24.20 6.50
C ARG A 477 -10.20 25.37 7.14
N THR A 478 -10.96 26.24 7.80
CA THR A 478 -10.47 27.43 8.52
C THR A 478 -10.01 27.16 9.95
N ALA A 479 -10.25 25.97 10.49
CA ALA A 479 -9.71 25.54 11.78
C ALA A 479 -8.19 25.30 11.70
N ARG A 480 -7.46 25.80 12.71
CA ARG A 480 -5.99 25.69 12.85
C ARG A 480 -5.51 24.31 13.31
N GLU A 481 -6.43 23.44 13.72
CA GLU A 481 -6.12 22.07 14.13
C GLU A 481 -5.60 21.22 12.96
N PRO A 482 -4.88 20.10 13.23
CA PRO A 482 -4.41 19.14 12.22
C PRO A 482 -5.52 18.51 11.38
N LEU A 483 -5.25 18.04 10.15
CA LEU A 483 -6.25 17.30 9.34
C LEU A 483 -6.60 15.96 9.98
N LEU A 484 -5.60 15.25 10.49
CA LEU A 484 -5.75 14.14 11.42
C LEU A 484 -4.92 14.39 12.67
N SER A 485 -5.48 14.15 13.85
CA SER A 485 -4.71 14.04 15.09
C SER A 485 -5.01 12.73 15.81
N LEU A 486 -3.97 12.10 16.34
CA LEU A 486 -4.00 10.81 17.01
C LEU A 486 -3.15 10.89 18.29
N THR A 487 -3.58 10.21 19.35
CA THR A 487 -2.81 10.11 20.59
C THR A 487 -3.01 8.74 21.22
N GLY A 488 -1.93 7.98 21.46
CA GLY A 488 -1.93 6.64 22.05
C GLY A 488 -2.51 5.51 21.20
N THR A 489 -3.12 5.79 20.05
CA THR A 489 -3.88 4.82 19.25
C THR A 489 -3.09 4.38 18.00
N PRO A 490 -2.83 3.08 17.80
CA PRO A 490 -2.35 2.56 16.52
C PRO A 490 -3.39 2.76 15.40
N SER A 491 -2.96 3.16 14.21
CA SER A 491 -3.85 3.35 13.06
C SER A 491 -3.22 2.89 11.75
N SER A 492 -4.04 2.35 10.85
CA SER A 492 -3.66 1.96 9.50
C SER A 492 -4.67 2.51 8.49
N PHE A 493 -4.18 3.08 7.39
CA PHE A 493 -4.98 3.62 6.29
C PHE A 493 -4.08 3.81 5.06
N ASP A 494 -4.63 3.75 3.85
CA ASP A 494 -3.82 3.76 2.62
C ASP A 494 -3.05 5.08 2.41
N THR A 495 -3.69 6.21 2.66
CA THR A 495 -3.14 7.57 2.50
C THR A 495 -3.95 8.54 3.36
N LEU A 496 -3.34 9.60 3.91
CA LEU A 496 -4.10 10.61 4.67
C LEU A 496 -4.77 11.62 3.73
N LEU A 497 -4.02 12.17 2.76
CA LEU A 497 -4.58 13.06 1.74
C LEU A 497 -3.98 12.78 0.36
N ALA A 498 -4.85 12.54 -0.62
CA ALA A 498 -4.49 12.45 -2.02
C ALA A 498 -5.29 13.50 -2.84
N VAL A 499 -4.58 14.32 -3.61
CA VAL A 499 -5.19 15.37 -4.46
C VAL A 499 -4.73 15.18 -5.90
N GLY A 500 -5.67 14.80 -6.77
CA GLY A 500 -5.47 14.61 -8.19
C GLY A 500 -5.94 15.80 -9.05
N ALA A 501 -5.99 15.58 -10.37
CA ALA A 501 -6.34 16.60 -11.35
C ALA A 501 -7.60 17.41 -10.97
N GLY A 502 -7.45 18.74 -10.91
CA GLY A 502 -8.52 19.68 -10.59
C GLY A 502 -8.92 19.77 -9.10
N GLY A 503 -8.48 18.84 -8.25
CA GLY A 503 -8.75 18.85 -6.81
C GLY A 503 -7.93 19.91 -6.06
N ARG A 504 -8.51 20.45 -4.97
CA ARG A 504 -7.85 21.48 -4.14
C ARG A 504 -8.12 21.27 -2.65
N ALA A 505 -7.07 21.33 -1.84
CA ALA A 505 -7.15 21.37 -0.38
C ALA A 505 -6.60 22.71 0.15
N THR A 506 -7.30 23.32 1.11
CA THR A 506 -6.89 24.54 1.82
C THR A 506 -7.10 24.36 3.32
N LEU A 507 -6.02 24.34 4.11
CA LEU A 507 -6.06 24.09 5.56
C LEU A 507 -5.45 25.26 6.34
N ALA A 508 -6.12 25.74 7.38
CA ALA A 508 -5.52 26.71 8.31
C ALA A 508 -4.57 26.08 9.34
N GLY A 509 -4.60 24.75 9.45
CA GLY A 509 -3.72 23.93 10.30
C GLY A 509 -2.79 23.01 9.50
N PRO A 510 -1.97 22.20 10.19
CA PRO A 510 -1.14 21.18 9.55
C PRO A 510 -1.96 19.97 9.04
N LEU A 511 -1.29 19.02 8.38
CA LEU A 511 -1.91 17.80 7.86
C LEU A 511 -2.04 16.73 8.96
N LEU A 512 -0.98 16.44 9.72
CA LEU A 512 -0.96 15.35 10.69
C LEU A 512 -0.31 15.77 12.02
N ARG A 513 -0.90 15.36 13.14
CA ARG A 513 -0.26 15.36 14.46
C ARG A 513 -0.51 14.06 15.21
N ALA A 514 0.47 13.16 15.22
CA ALA A 514 0.42 11.89 15.96
C ALA A 514 1.34 11.95 17.20
N VAL A 515 0.85 11.47 18.35
CA VAL A 515 1.59 11.38 19.61
C VAL A 515 1.45 9.98 20.20
N ASP A 516 2.55 9.29 20.48
CA ASP A 516 2.60 7.93 21.04
C ASP A 516 1.69 6.92 20.31
N SER A 517 1.45 7.17 19.01
CA SER A 517 0.63 6.38 18.11
C SER A 517 1.54 5.64 17.12
N ASN A 518 1.14 4.46 16.67
CA ASN A 518 1.86 3.73 15.63
C ASN A 518 1.09 3.86 14.31
N LEU A 519 1.71 4.41 13.26
CA LEU A 519 1.08 4.56 11.95
C LEU A 519 1.58 3.52 10.94
N THR A 520 0.65 2.89 10.22
CA THR A 520 0.95 2.10 9.01
C THR A 520 0.23 2.71 7.82
N VAL A 521 0.99 3.28 6.88
CA VAL A 521 0.49 3.91 5.66
C VAL A 521 1.19 3.25 4.47
N PRO A 522 0.55 2.28 3.78
CA PRO A 522 1.19 1.52 2.71
C PRO A 522 1.64 2.36 1.51
N PHE A 523 0.90 3.43 1.20
CA PHE A 523 1.21 4.39 0.14
C PHE A 523 1.77 5.69 0.76
N SER A 524 1.64 6.82 0.08
CA SER A 524 2.08 8.13 0.60
C SER A 524 1.23 8.59 1.78
N LEU A 525 1.80 9.38 2.69
CA LEU A 525 1.01 10.14 3.66
C LEU A 525 0.28 11.29 2.94
N LEU A 526 0.99 11.97 2.05
CA LEU A 526 0.48 13.01 1.15
C LEU A 526 0.87 12.69 -0.29
N SER A 527 -0.11 12.63 -1.20
CA SER A 527 0.11 12.52 -2.64
C SER A 527 -0.55 13.69 -3.38
N LEU A 528 0.23 14.47 -4.12
CA LEU A 528 -0.26 15.57 -4.96
C LEU A 528 0.15 15.29 -6.41
N PHE A 529 -0.81 15.16 -7.31
CA PHE A 529 -0.56 14.68 -8.66
C PHE A 529 -1.48 15.29 -9.73
N GLN A 530 -1.01 15.28 -10.98
CA GLN A 530 -1.75 15.79 -12.15
C GLN A 530 -2.29 17.24 -11.98
N GLY A 531 -1.57 18.08 -11.23
CA GLY A 531 -2.00 19.46 -10.93
C GLY A 531 -2.96 19.62 -9.74
N GLY A 532 -3.17 18.58 -8.93
CA GLY A 532 -3.82 18.69 -7.63
C GLY A 532 -3.01 19.53 -6.65
N THR A 533 -3.68 20.28 -5.76
CA THR A 533 -3.03 21.28 -4.89
C THR A 533 -3.40 21.14 -3.41
N LEU A 534 -2.44 21.40 -2.52
CA LEU A 534 -2.61 21.63 -1.08
C LEU A 534 -1.94 22.95 -0.68
N THR A 535 -2.74 23.91 -0.25
CA THR A 535 -2.26 25.13 0.42
C THR A 535 -2.56 25.07 1.91
N THR A 536 -1.61 25.53 2.72
CA THR A 536 -1.78 25.64 4.18
C THR A 536 -1.34 27.01 4.67
N THR A 537 -1.93 27.51 5.76
CA THR A 537 -1.54 28.79 6.40
C THR A 537 -0.88 28.63 7.77
N SER A 538 -0.64 27.39 8.21
CA SER A 538 0.15 27.11 9.41
C SER A 538 1.66 27.11 9.14
N THR A 539 2.43 27.54 10.13
CA THR A 539 3.90 27.44 10.21
C THR A 539 4.37 26.25 11.06
N GLU A 540 3.45 25.51 11.68
CA GLU A 540 3.73 24.23 12.32
C GLU A 540 4.12 23.17 11.26
N PRO A 541 4.82 22.08 11.64
CA PRO A 541 5.15 21.00 10.71
C PRO A 541 3.92 20.39 10.06
N LEU A 542 3.94 20.20 8.74
CA LEU A 542 2.85 19.61 7.96
C LEU A 542 2.48 18.22 8.51
N ALA A 543 3.46 17.39 8.82
CA ALA A 543 3.30 16.24 9.70
C ALA A 543 4.21 16.34 10.92
N PHE A 544 3.63 16.21 12.11
CA PHE A 544 4.35 16.07 13.38
C PHE A 544 4.12 14.67 13.96
N LEU A 545 5.20 13.95 14.27
CA LEU A 545 5.18 12.64 14.91
C LEU A 545 5.98 12.69 16.23
N SER A 546 5.33 12.53 17.37
CA SER A 546 6.01 12.34 18.66
C SER A 546 5.84 10.91 19.15
N GLY A 547 6.93 10.28 19.58
CA GLY A 547 6.92 8.88 20.00
C GLY A 547 6.46 7.90 18.91
N GLY A 548 6.17 6.66 19.34
CA GLY A 548 5.66 5.60 18.47
C GLY A 548 6.63 5.09 17.39
N THR A 549 6.14 4.10 16.63
CA THR A 549 6.80 3.50 15.47
C THR A 549 5.90 3.61 14.25
N HIS A 550 6.40 4.20 13.18
CA HIS A 550 5.64 4.58 11.99
C HIS A 550 6.26 3.97 10.73
N SER A 551 5.42 3.52 9.80
CA SER A 551 5.79 2.96 8.50
C SER A 551 4.99 3.66 7.40
N PHE A 552 5.67 4.36 6.49
CA PHE A 552 5.06 5.06 5.35
C PHE A 552 5.58 4.52 4.02
N GLY A 553 4.78 4.56 2.97
CA GLY A 553 5.21 4.21 1.61
C GLY A 553 5.77 2.79 1.48
N SER A 554 5.33 1.84 2.31
CA SER A 554 5.93 0.50 2.37
C SER A 554 5.80 -0.29 1.08
N LEU A 555 4.89 0.11 0.18
CA LEU A 555 4.71 -0.42 -1.18
C LEU A 555 5.63 0.21 -2.25
N GLY A 556 6.48 1.18 -1.88
CA GLY A 556 7.49 1.78 -2.79
C GLY A 556 7.23 3.24 -3.18
N LEU A 557 6.40 3.98 -2.44
CA LEU A 557 6.12 5.40 -2.68
C LEU A 557 6.82 6.30 -1.65
N ALA A 558 7.01 7.58 -1.97
CA ALA A 558 7.49 8.56 -1.00
C ALA A 558 6.40 8.88 0.03
N MET A 559 6.80 9.20 1.27
CA MET A 559 5.86 9.66 2.32
C MET A 559 5.15 10.96 1.88
N PHE A 560 5.90 11.88 1.28
CA PHE A 560 5.36 13.03 0.54
C PHE A 560 5.75 12.85 -0.93
N ASP A 561 4.76 12.57 -1.79
CA ASP A 561 4.95 12.44 -3.24
C ASP A 561 4.29 13.64 -3.94
N LEU A 562 5.11 14.55 -4.47
CA LEU A 562 4.69 15.87 -4.94
C LEU A 562 5.00 16.00 -6.44
N SER A 563 3.97 16.06 -7.28
CA SER A 563 4.15 16.12 -8.74
C SER A 563 3.34 17.22 -9.44
N GLY A 564 3.97 17.85 -10.43
CA GLY A 564 3.40 18.89 -11.29
C GLY A 564 3.24 18.41 -12.73
N VAL A 565 2.70 19.28 -13.59
CA VAL A 565 2.55 19.04 -15.04
C VAL A 565 3.01 20.22 -15.89
N GLY A 566 2.96 21.44 -15.37
CA GLY A 566 3.49 22.65 -16.00
C GLY A 566 5.00 22.80 -15.80
N THR A 567 5.67 23.31 -16.85
CA THR A 567 7.10 23.63 -16.85
C THR A 567 7.36 25.03 -17.41
N THR A 568 8.42 25.69 -16.96
CA THR A 568 8.88 27.00 -17.44
C THR A 568 10.41 27.03 -17.56
N THR A 569 10.97 28.02 -18.23
CA THR A 569 12.44 28.23 -18.26
C THR A 569 12.88 28.99 -17.02
N ASP A 570 13.79 28.40 -16.25
CA ASP A 570 14.43 29.03 -15.10
C ASP A 570 15.39 30.15 -15.56
N ALA A 571 15.13 31.38 -15.12
CA ALA A 571 15.88 32.55 -15.57
C ALA A 571 17.35 32.57 -15.12
N ASP A 572 17.69 31.93 -14.00
CA ASP A 572 19.06 31.95 -13.46
C ASP A 572 19.96 30.90 -14.13
N THR A 573 19.38 29.76 -14.54
CA THR A 573 20.11 28.58 -15.00
C THR A 573 19.89 28.25 -16.47
N GLY A 574 18.83 28.77 -17.09
CA GLY A 574 18.42 28.47 -18.46
C GLY A 574 17.79 27.08 -18.64
N LEU A 575 17.58 26.31 -17.58
CA LEU A 575 16.95 24.99 -17.65
C LEU A 575 15.42 25.09 -17.71
N THR A 576 14.78 24.16 -18.42
CA THR A 576 13.35 23.90 -18.24
C THR A 576 13.14 23.20 -16.88
N VAL A 577 12.31 23.81 -16.03
CA VAL A 577 11.98 23.34 -14.67
C VAL A 577 10.48 23.31 -14.45
N GLY A 578 10.00 22.53 -13.49
CA GLY A 578 8.60 22.54 -13.05
C GLY A 578 8.15 23.93 -12.58
N SER A 579 6.99 24.39 -13.07
CA SER A 579 6.38 25.67 -12.69
C SER A 579 5.30 25.53 -11.62
N ASP A 580 4.67 24.36 -11.53
CA ASP A 580 3.50 24.14 -10.69
C ASP A 580 3.90 24.08 -9.22
N ARG A 581 3.06 24.68 -8.36
CA ARG A 581 3.24 24.71 -6.89
C ARG A 581 2.19 23.83 -6.21
N PRO A 582 2.28 22.48 -6.34
CA PRO A 582 1.27 21.58 -5.80
C PRO A 582 1.15 21.74 -4.28
N LEU A 583 2.28 21.88 -3.57
CA LEU A 583 2.30 22.12 -2.13
C LEU A 583 2.71 23.56 -1.81
N GLN A 584 1.95 24.21 -0.93
CA GLN A 584 2.24 25.53 -0.38
C GLN A 584 2.12 25.47 1.15
N HIS A 585 3.27 25.48 1.83
CA HIS A 585 3.38 25.31 3.27
C HIS A 585 4.62 26.05 3.81
N ALA A 586 4.53 26.60 5.03
CA ALA A 586 5.58 27.45 5.61
C ALA A 586 6.42 26.77 6.71
N GLY A 587 5.92 25.69 7.30
CA GLY A 587 6.64 24.86 8.27
C GLY A 587 7.43 23.71 7.63
N PRO A 588 8.03 22.83 8.44
CA PRO A 588 8.67 21.60 7.95
C PRO A 588 7.67 20.63 7.29
N LEU A 589 8.10 19.82 6.31
CA LEU A 589 7.20 18.77 5.79
C LEU A 589 7.01 17.64 6.82
N LEU A 590 8.10 17.24 7.46
CA LEU A 590 8.10 16.29 8.56
C LEU A 590 8.90 16.84 9.74
N GLU A 591 8.29 16.84 10.92
CA GLU A 591 9.00 16.96 12.19
C GLU A 591 8.75 15.73 13.07
N THR A 592 9.80 15.26 13.75
CA THR A 592 9.76 14.09 14.64
C THR A 592 10.39 14.41 15.99
N SER A 593 9.81 13.92 17.10
CA SER A 593 10.38 14.02 18.45
C SER A 593 10.27 12.68 19.17
N ASN A 594 11.42 12.06 19.49
CA ASN A 594 11.53 10.71 20.04
C ASN A 594 10.78 9.60 19.24
N ALA A 595 10.54 9.81 17.94
CA ALA A 595 9.74 8.90 17.09
C ALA A 595 10.62 7.98 16.22
N THR A 596 10.18 6.75 15.95
CA THR A 596 10.84 5.85 14.98
C THR A 596 10.05 5.78 13.69
N VAL A 597 10.68 6.06 12.55
CA VAL A 597 10.05 6.19 11.24
C VAL A 597 10.78 5.33 10.21
N THR A 598 10.06 4.46 9.51
CA THR A 598 10.55 3.76 8.32
C THR A 598 9.77 4.26 7.10
N THR A 599 10.47 4.51 5.99
CA THR A 599 9.84 4.89 4.71
C THR A 599 10.57 4.29 3.52
N HIS A 600 9.94 4.25 2.33
CA HIS A 600 10.69 4.03 1.10
C HIS A 600 11.59 5.25 0.82
N GLN A 601 10.96 6.42 0.62
CA GLN A 601 11.59 7.74 0.54
C GLN A 601 10.85 8.72 1.46
N ALA A 602 11.51 9.75 1.99
CA ALA A 602 10.81 10.75 2.78
C ALA A 602 10.07 11.72 1.86
N VAL A 603 10.75 12.31 0.87
CA VAL A 603 10.14 13.26 -0.08
C VAL A 603 10.54 12.91 -1.52
N ARG A 604 9.56 12.89 -2.42
CA ARG A 604 9.77 12.95 -3.87
C ARG A 604 9.16 14.23 -4.41
N VAL A 605 9.90 14.92 -5.28
CA VAL A 605 9.41 16.06 -6.08
C VAL A 605 9.65 15.74 -7.54
N ASP A 606 8.61 15.88 -8.38
CA ASP A 606 8.63 15.48 -9.79
C ASP A 606 7.96 16.55 -10.65
N THR A 607 8.67 17.15 -11.62
CA THR A 607 8.11 18.17 -12.53
C THR A 607 7.41 19.35 -11.80
N ALA A 608 7.84 19.67 -10.57
CA ALA A 608 7.17 20.63 -9.68
C ALA A 608 8.14 21.63 -9.02
N LEU A 609 7.59 22.79 -8.61
CA LEU A 609 8.25 23.82 -7.80
C LEU A 609 7.82 23.69 -6.32
N LEU A 610 8.79 23.53 -5.44
CA LEU A 610 8.61 23.58 -3.98
C LEU A 610 9.50 24.68 -3.38
N GLU A 611 8.90 25.63 -2.68
CA GLU A 611 9.60 26.69 -1.94
C GLU A 611 9.45 26.45 -0.44
N ALA A 612 10.55 26.11 0.22
CA ALA A 612 10.60 25.72 1.62
C ALA A 612 11.25 26.80 2.48
N THR A 613 10.45 27.49 3.29
CA THR A 613 10.92 28.48 4.29
C THR A 613 11.50 27.82 5.54
N ALA A 614 11.27 26.52 5.73
CA ALA A 614 11.76 25.69 6.82
C ALA A 614 12.41 24.39 6.27
N PRO A 615 13.09 23.57 7.10
CA PRO A 615 13.66 22.29 6.67
C PRO A 615 12.59 21.34 6.13
N LEU A 616 12.90 20.57 5.09
CA LEU A 616 11.99 19.51 4.64
C LEU A 616 11.81 18.45 5.74
N LEU A 617 12.92 18.07 6.40
CA LEU A 617 12.95 17.08 7.48
C LEU A 617 13.58 17.67 8.74
N ALA A 618 12.88 17.56 9.87
CA ALA A 618 13.37 17.92 11.20
C ALA A 618 13.27 16.72 12.16
N LEU A 619 14.40 16.23 12.65
CA LEU A 619 14.48 15.12 13.60
C LEU A 619 14.98 15.65 14.94
N ARG A 620 14.19 15.48 16.01
CA ARG A 620 14.55 15.90 17.38
C ARG A 620 14.42 14.76 18.39
N ASP A 621 15.07 14.97 19.53
CA ASP A 621 14.86 14.27 20.79
C ASP A 621 15.18 12.78 20.87
N GLY A 622 15.92 12.21 19.92
CA GLY A 622 16.21 10.78 19.84
C GLY A 622 15.46 10.06 18.72
N SER A 623 14.79 10.82 17.85
CA SER A 623 14.09 10.28 16.68
C SER A 623 15.02 9.51 15.76
N ARG A 624 14.45 8.52 15.07
CA ARG A 624 15.14 7.65 14.12
C ARG A 624 14.35 7.59 12.82
N LEU A 625 14.93 8.05 11.71
CA LEU A 625 14.33 7.90 10.37
C LEU A 625 15.18 6.98 9.49
N THR A 626 14.56 5.96 8.90
CA THR A 626 15.19 5.07 7.93
C THR A 626 14.48 5.16 6.57
N SER A 627 15.20 5.57 5.52
CA SER A 627 14.73 5.43 4.14
C SER A 627 15.32 4.16 3.49
N ARG A 628 14.49 3.41 2.75
CA ARG A 628 14.93 2.21 2.03
C ARG A 628 15.75 2.56 0.78
N THR A 629 15.39 3.66 0.13
CA THR A 629 16.04 4.26 -1.05
C THR A 629 16.38 5.74 -0.75
N ASP A 630 16.63 6.56 -1.78
CA ASP A 630 17.05 7.96 -1.61
C ASP A 630 16.08 8.74 -0.70
N ALA A 631 16.59 9.44 0.31
CA ALA A 631 15.74 10.05 1.33
C ALA A 631 14.91 11.24 0.79
N VAL A 632 15.55 12.11 0.01
CA VAL A 632 14.88 13.15 -0.78
C VAL A 632 15.33 13.02 -2.23
N ALA A 633 14.36 12.87 -3.14
CA ALA A 633 14.60 12.71 -4.57
C ALA A 633 13.87 13.79 -5.39
N LEU A 634 14.61 14.47 -6.25
CA LEU A 634 14.09 15.32 -7.30
C LEU A 634 14.24 14.60 -8.65
N SER A 635 13.11 14.42 -9.33
CA SER A 635 13.00 13.77 -10.63
C SER A 635 12.46 14.75 -11.66
N TYR A 636 12.79 14.50 -12.95
CA TYR A 636 12.23 15.18 -14.12
C TYR A 636 11.99 16.68 -13.91
N GLN A 637 13.04 17.50 -14.04
CA GLN A 637 12.94 18.95 -14.05
C GLN A 637 12.38 19.59 -12.76
N ALA A 638 12.26 18.87 -11.64
CA ALA A 638 11.79 19.43 -10.37
C ALA A 638 12.72 20.56 -9.85
N LYS A 639 12.12 21.59 -9.22
CA LYS A 639 12.83 22.72 -8.61
C LYS A 639 12.49 22.84 -7.12
N VAL A 640 13.52 22.84 -6.28
CA VAL A 640 13.38 23.08 -4.83
C VAL A 640 14.25 24.27 -4.41
N THR A 641 13.64 25.25 -3.74
CA THR A 641 14.34 26.35 -3.07
C THR A 641 14.16 26.20 -1.57
N SER A 642 15.23 26.27 -0.77
CA SER A 642 15.16 26.23 0.69
C SER A 642 15.93 27.39 1.33
N LEU A 643 15.26 28.17 2.19
CA LEU A 643 15.86 29.35 2.84
C LEU A 643 16.75 29.00 4.05
N GLY A 644 16.76 27.73 4.46
CA GLY A 644 17.61 27.20 5.53
C GLY A 644 18.07 25.79 5.20
N SER A 645 18.54 25.04 6.19
CA SER A 645 18.95 23.65 5.99
C SER A 645 17.79 22.76 5.54
N MET A 646 17.98 21.99 4.47
CA MET A 646 16.94 21.06 3.98
C MET A 646 16.66 19.92 4.96
N MET A 647 17.65 19.52 5.75
CA MET A 647 17.50 18.53 6.82
C MET A 647 18.16 19.03 8.11
N LYS A 648 17.47 18.87 9.24
CA LYS A 648 18.01 19.14 10.58
C LYS A 648 17.86 17.94 11.50
N LEU A 649 18.95 17.57 12.17
CA LEU A 649 19.00 16.50 13.16
C LEU A 649 19.50 17.10 14.50
N ASP A 650 18.71 16.95 15.56
CA ASP A 650 19.05 17.35 16.92
C ASP A 650 18.91 16.13 17.84
N ARG A 651 20.02 15.67 18.43
CA ARG A 651 20.08 14.49 19.30
C ARG A 651 19.47 13.22 18.67
N SER A 652 19.48 13.12 17.34
CA SER A 652 18.65 12.18 16.56
C SER A 652 19.40 11.56 15.38
N ALA A 653 18.92 10.42 14.88
CA ALA A 653 19.60 9.62 13.86
C ALA A 653 18.78 9.46 12.57
N MET A 654 19.47 9.49 11.43
CA MET A 654 18.90 9.21 10.11
C MET A 654 19.76 8.19 9.36
N THR A 655 19.12 7.21 8.73
CA THR A 655 19.77 6.15 7.95
C THR A 655 19.17 6.08 6.54
N VAL A 656 20.04 6.12 5.53
CA VAL A 656 19.69 5.88 4.14
C VAL A 656 20.25 4.52 3.76
N ALA A 657 19.39 3.52 3.61
CA ALA A 657 19.82 2.14 3.41
C ALA A 657 20.46 1.93 2.02
N ASN A 658 19.93 2.59 0.99
CA ASN A 658 20.44 2.59 -0.39
C ASN A 658 20.17 3.94 -1.05
N GLY A 659 21.00 4.34 -2.01
CA GLY A 659 20.86 5.64 -2.68
C GLY A 659 21.39 6.80 -1.82
N ALA A 660 21.05 8.03 -2.18
CA ALA A 660 21.61 9.24 -1.57
C ALA A 660 20.71 9.87 -0.50
N ALA A 661 21.29 10.68 0.39
CA ALA A 661 20.48 11.53 1.27
C ALA A 661 19.74 12.62 0.46
N LEU A 662 20.38 13.16 -0.58
CA LEU A 662 19.75 14.00 -1.60
C LEU A 662 20.10 13.50 -3.01
N SER A 663 19.09 13.28 -3.85
CA SER A 663 19.22 12.77 -5.22
C SER A 663 18.55 13.73 -6.21
N LEU A 664 19.26 14.14 -7.27
CA LEU A 664 18.72 14.99 -8.35
C LEU A 664 18.92 14.30 -9.71
N ALA A 665 17.85 14.24 -10.51
CA ALA A 665 17.89 13.66 -11.86
C ALA A 665 17.13 14.50 -12.91
N GLY A 666 17.56 14.40 -14.17
CA GLY A 666 16.82 14.88 -15.33
C GLY A 666 16.56 16.39 -15.34
N GLY A 667 17.61 17.21 -15.20
CA GLY A 667 17.52 18.68 -15.23
C GLY A 667 16.94 19.32 -13.97
N SER A 668 16.86 18.58 -12.85
CA SER A 668 16.32 19.11 -11.59
C SER A 668 17.26 20.13 -10.94
N VAL A 669 16.69 21.11 -10.20
CA VAL A 669 17.43 22.22 -9.58
C VAL A 669 17.16 22.28 -8.08
N VAL A 670 18.21 22.36 -7.27
CA VAL A 670 18.13 22.66 -5.83
C VAL A 670 18.93 23.92 -5.51
N ARG A 671 18.30 24.87 -4.80
CA ARG A 671 18.95 26.05 -4.20
C ARG A 671 18.75 26.05 -2.68
N VAL A 672 19.81 26.26 -1.91
CA VAL A 672 19.77 26.26 -0.43
C VAL A 672 20.58 27.44 0.12
N THR A 673 19.94 28.32 0.91
CA THR A 673 20.61 29.49 1.50
C THR A 673 21.31 29.18 2.84
N GLY A 674 20.94 28.07 3.51
CA GLY A 674 21.64 27.57 4.70
C GLY A 674 22.62 26.42 4.40
N ASP A 675 23.16 25.80 5.45
CA ASP A 675 23.92 24.54 5.34
C ASP A 675 22.99 23.40 4.89
N LEU A 676 23.36 22.57 3.90
CA LEU A 676 22.44 21.58 3.31
C LEU A 676 21.90 20.57 4.35
N PHE A 677 22.80 19.93 5.10
CA PHE A 677 22.49 19.07 6.24
C PHE A 677 23.00 19.73 7.52
N SER A 678 22.17 19.86 8.56
CA SER A 678 22.62 20.38 9.87
C SER A 678 22.41 19.34 10.97
N LEU A 679 23.46 19.09 11.77
CA LEU A 679 23.49 18.07 12.82
C LEU A 679 23.95 18.69 14.15
N THR A 680 23.18 18.46 15.20
CA THR A 680 23.34 19.10 16.52
C THR A 680 23.16 18.11 17.68
N ASN A 681 23.86 18.37 18.79
CA ASN A 681 23.76 17.64 20.06
C ASN A 681 23.86 16.10 19.94
N GLY A 682 24.85 15.61 19.17
CA GLY A 682 25.02 14.18 18.90
C GLY A 682 24.12 13.63 17.79
N GLY A 683 23.67 14.50 16.87
CA GLY A 683 22.91 14.08 15.69
C GLY A 683 23.77 13.24 14.73
N SER A 684 23.17 12.24 14.08
CA SER A 684 23.90 11.34 13.17
C SER A 684 23.18 11.03 11.85
N LEU A 685 23.88 11.14 10.71
CA LEU A 685 23.37 10.78 9.38
C LEU A 685 24.26 9.68 8.78
N SER A 686 23.69 8.51 8.47
CA SER A 686 24.42 7.39 7.87
C SER A 686 23.84 7.02 6.51
N VAL A 687 24.66 7.05 5.46
CA VAL A 687 24.32 6.52 4.13
C VAL A 687 25.09 5.22 3.92
N LEU A 688 24.35 4.10 3.88
CA LEU A 688 24.94 2.76 3.93
C LEU A 688 25.38 2.23 2.56
N ASN A 689 24.66 2.59 1.49
CA ASN A 689 24.95 2.19 0.11
C ASN A 689 24.70 3.36 -0.86
N GLY A 690 25.45 4.46 -0.70
CA GLY A 690 25.37 5.64 -1.56
C GLY A 690 26.18 6.85 -1.07
N PRO A 691 26.17 7.97 -1.82
CA PRO A 691 26.79 9.24 -1.42
C PRO A 691 25.83 10.09 -0.56
N LEU A 692 26.30 11.19 0.04
CA LEU A 692 25.37 12.17 0.64
C LEU A 692 24.51 12.84 -0.44
N VAL A 693 25.14 13.18 -1.57
CA VAL A 693 24.48 13.85 -2.69
C VAL A 693 24.80 13.14 -4.01
N SER A 694 23.78 12.83 -4.80
CA SER A 694 23.91 12.32 -6.17
C SER A 694 23.20 13.24 -7.15
N LEU A 695 23.87 13.66 -8.22
CA LEU A 695 23.29 14.44 -9.30
C LEU A 695 23.52 13.76 -10.64
N SER A 696 22.52 13.77 -11.51
CA SER A 696 22.60 13.25 -12.87
C SER A 696 21.78 14.03 -13.89
N GLY A 697 22.08 13.84 -15.18
CA GLY A 697 21.23 14.28 -16.27
C GLY A 697 21.05 15.80 -16.38
N GLY A 698 22.11 16.59 -16.17
CA GLY A 698 22.07 18.05 -16.28
C GLY A 698 21.56 18.79 -15.04
N SER A 699 21.35 18.09 -13.93
CA SER A 699 20.84 18.67 -12.68
C SER A 699 21.83 19.61 -11.99
N LEU A 700 21.32 20.55 -11.18
CA LEU A 700 22.09 21.61 -10.53
C LEU A 700 21.83 21.67 -9.03
N LEU A 701 22.88 21.69 -8.20
CA LEU A 701 22.80 22.02 -6.78
C LEU A 701 23.61 23.30 -6.48
N HIS A 702 22.98 24.25 -5.81
CA HIS A 702 23.62 25.44 -5.25
C HIS A 702 23.34 25.54 -3.75
N VAL A 703 24.38 25.69 -2.93
CA VAL A 703 24.30 25.84 -1.47
C VAL A 703 25.15 27.04 -1.06
N ASP A 704 24.55 28.01 -0.38
CA ASP A 704 25.25 29.21 0.12
C ASP A 704 26.01 28.93 1.43
N GLY A 705 25.42 28.09 2.30
CA GLY A 705 26.11 27.52 3.45
C GLY A 705 27.02 26.34 3.09
N ALA A 706 27.36 25.53 4.09
CA ALA A 706 28.19 24.34 3.93
C ALA A 706 27.38 23.12 3.46
N LEU A 707 28.06 22.03 3.06
CA LEU A 707 27.40 20.73 2.87
C LEU A 707 26.88 20.19 4.20
N ILE A 708 27.69 20.31 5.26
CA ILE A 708 27.40 19.81 6.61
C ILE A 708 27.64 20.92 7.62
N GLY A 709 26.61 21.31 8.36
CA GLY A 709 26.71 22.26 9.47
C GLY A 709 26.60 21.55 10.83
N PHE A 710 27.72 21.43 11.55
CA PHE A 710 27.71 20.89 12.91
C PHE A 710 27.42 21.97 13.97
N GLY A 711 26.80 21.58 15.08
CA GLY A 711 26.46 22.49 16.17
C GLY A 711 26.07 21.82 17.49
N GLY A 712 25.60 22.65 18.43
CA GLY A 712 25.21 22.20 19.77
C GLY A 712 26.41 21.72 20.60
N THR A 713 26.17 20.75 21.48
CA THR A 713 27.17 20.18 22.41
C THR A 713 28.26 19.30 21.78
N GLY A 714 28.29 19.19 20.44
CA GLY A 714 29.23 18.34 19.71
C GLY A 714 28.79 16.88 19.57
N GLY A 715 29.74 15.98 19.29
CA GLY A 715 29.48 14.54 19.14
C GLY A 715 28.72 14.15 17.86
N ASN A 716 28.54 15.07 16.92
CA ASN A 716 27.76 14.83 15.70
C ASN A 716 28.53 13.95 14.70
N MET A 717 27.84 13.12 13.91
CA MET A 717 28.51 12.13 13.05
C MET A 717 27.80 11.95 11.70
N VAL A 718 28.52 12.17 10.61
CA VAL A 718 28.06 11.81 9.25
C VAL A 718 28.88 10.63 8.75
N SER A 719 28.23 9.57 8.27
CA SER A 719 28.88 8.36 7.76
C SER A 719 28.46 8.06 6.33
N VAL A 720 29.41 7.72 5.47
CA VAL A 720 29.19 7.47 4.04
C VAL A 720 29.90 6.20 3.60
N ALA A 721 29.14 5.24 3.09
CA ALA A 721 29.63 4.00 2.51
C ALA A 721 29.05 3.75 1.11
N ASN A 722 29.93 3.53 0.14
CA ASN A 722 29.67 3.10 -1.23
C ASN A 722 30.97 2.66 -1.92
N ASN A 723 30.92 2.27 -3.20
CA ASN A 723 32.10 1.97 -4.01
C ASN A 723 32.02 2.72 -5.35
N LEU A 724 31.96 4.06 -5.27
CA LEU A 724 31.82 4.97 -6.42
C LEU A 724 33.15 5.58 -6.89
N CYS A 725 34.26 5.40 -6.16
CA CYS A 725 35.57 5.83 -6.63
C CYS A 725 36.09 4.92 -7.78
N PRO A 726 37.04 5.37 -8.63
CA PRO A 726 37.99 6.49 -8.46
C PRO A 726 37.35 7.86 -8.29
N CYS A 727 37.87 8.64 -7.33
CA CYS A 727 37.33 9.93 -6.93
C CYS A 727 38.38 11.04 -7.06
N THR A 728 37.93 12.24 -7.42
CA THR A 728 38.72 13.47 -7.34
C THR A 728 38.47 14.13 -5.99
N THR A 729 39.51 14.60 -5.29
CA THR A 729 39.32 15.36 -4.05
C THR A 729 39.04 16.83 -4.39
N ILE A 730 37.85 17.34 -4.03
CA ILE A 730 37.40 18.71 -4.31
C ILE A 730 36.82 19.29 -3.01
N GLY A 731 37.29 20.47 -2.58
CA GLY A 731 36.89 21.08 -1.30
C GLY A 731 37.16 20.21 -0.07
N GLY A 732 38.14 19.30 -0.14
CA GLY A 732 38.44 18.30 0.90
C GLY A 732 37.55 17.05 0.88
N LEU A 733 36.57 16.94 -0.03
CA LEU A 733 35.68 15.79 -0.15
C LEU A 733 36.06 14.89 -1.34
N PRO A 734 35.93 13.55 -1.24
CA PRO A 734 36.04 12.66 -2.38
C PRO A 734 34.77 12.74 -3.24
N VAL A 735 34.92 13.16 -4.49
CA VAL A 735 33.84 13.32 -5.48
C VAL A 735 34.01 12.32 -6.62
N SER A 736 32.97 11.53 -6.89
CA SER A 736 32.88 10.67 -8.07
C SER A 736 32.39 11.49 -9.26
N LEU A 737 33.13 11.47 -10.36
CA LEU A 737 32.82 12.18 -11.61
C LEU A 737 32.60 11.15 -12.72
N THR A 738 31.38 11.06 -13.29
CA THR A 738 31.03 10.05 -14.31
C THR A 738 30.38 10.63 -15.55
N ASN A 739 30.40 9.87 -16.65
CA ASN A 739 29.74 10.18 -17.94
C ASN A 739 30.03 11.59 -18.49
N GLY A 740 31.29 12.02 -18.41
CA GLY A 740 31.74 13.32 -18.93
C GLY A 740 31.65 14.50 -17.95
N ALA A 741 31.26 14.27 -16.69
CA ALA A 741 31.49 15.26 -15.64
C ALA A 741 32.99 15.48 -15.41
N LEU A 742 33.40 16.73 -15.22
CA LEU A 742 34.77 17.18 -15.00
C LEU A 742 34.90 17.87 -13.63
N ALA A 743 36.13 18.12 -13.16
CA ALA A 743 36.33 18.84 -11.90
C ALA A 743 35.73 20.26 -11.92
N SER A 744 35.67 20.91 -13.10
CA SER A 744 35.03 22.20 -13.32
C SER A 744 33.50 22.20 -13.18
N ASN A 745 32.85 21.04 -13.08
CA ASN A 745 31.44 20.92 -12.73
C ASN A 745 31.19 21.13 -11.22
N VAL A 746 32.23 21.21 -10.39
CA VAL A 746 32.13 21.17 -8.93
C VAL A 746 32.95 22.29 -8.28
N SER A 747 32.27 23.21 -7.61
CA SER A 747 32.89 24.24 -6.77
C SER A 747 32.50 24.03 -5.31
N ILE A 748 33.49 23.89 -4.42
CA ILE A 748 33.28 23.67 -2.98
C ILE A 748 34.34 24.49 -2.23
N ALA A 749 33.90 25.59 -1.60
CA ALA A 749 34.78 26.49 -0.85
C ALA A 749 34.80 26.16 0.65
N GLY A 750 33.64 25.88 1.26
CA GLY A 750 33.53 25.39 2.64
C GLY A 750 32.62 24.18 2.75
N ALA A 751 33.21 22.98 2.83
CA ALA A 751 32.44 21.73 2.87
C ALA A 751 31.75 21.47 4.23
N ILE A 752 32.43 21.77 5.34
CA ILE A 752 31.96 21.44 6.70
C ILE A 752 32.10 22.67 7.60
N LYS A 753 31.00 23.11 8.21
CA LYS A 753 30.94 24.20 9.19
C LYS A 753 31.07 23.63 10.60
N ASN A 754 31.88 24.28 11.44
CA ASN A 754 32.19 23.87 12.82
C ASN A 754 32.73 22.43 12.94
N ALA A 755 33.72 22.05 12.13
CA ALA A 755 34.29 20.69 12.07
C ALA A 755 34.89 20.15 13.40
N SER A 756 35.01 20.96 14.45
CA SER A 756 35.36 20.51 15.82
C SER A 756 34.17 19.90 16.58
N LEU A 757 32.93 20.08 16.12
CA LEU A 757 31.70 19.60 16.76
C LEU A 757 31.16 18.30 16.15
N GLY A 758 31.85 17.70 15.18
CA GLY A 758 31.45 16.42 14.60
C GLY A 758 32.42 15.87 13.55
N SER A 759 32.23 14.62 13.15
CA SER A 759 33.09 13.92 12.19
C SER A 759 32.36 13.54 10.91
N LEU A 760 33.05 13.61 9.77
CA LEU A 760 32.64 12.99 8.51
C LEU A 760 33.49 11.74 8.28
N ASN A 761 32.87 10.57 8.48
CA ASN A 761 33.52 9.26 8.35
C ASN A 761 33.17 8.68 6.96
N VAL A 762 34.18 8.60 6.09
CA VAL A 762 34.02 8.09 4.72
C VAL A 762 34.72 6.73 4.63
N ALA A 763 33.99 5.69 4.21
CA ALA A 763 34.57 4.37 4.05
C ALA A 763 35.52 4.29 2.83
N PRO A 764 36.42 3.29 2.75
CA PRO A 764 37.27 3.08 1.58
C PRO A 764 36.47 3.04 0.28
N ASN A 765 37.04 3.58 -0.80
CA ASN A 765 36.42 3.71 -2.14
C ASN A 765 35.07 4.47 -2.20
N SER A 766 34.65 5.13 -1.12
CA SER A 766 33.38 5.85 -1.06
C SER A 766 33.50 7.31 -1.54
N ALA A 767 32.56 7.73 -2.38
CA ALA A 767 32.36 9.14 -2.73
C ALA A 767 31.35 9.80 -1.79
N VAL A 768 31.61 11.04 -1.35
CA VAL A 768 30.65 11.85 -0.59
C VAL A 768 29.65 12.54 -1.51
N ILE A 769 30.08 12.92 -2.72
CA ILE A 769 29.25 13.50 -3.77
C ILE A 769 29.46 12.70 -5.06
N ARG A 770 28.38 12.44 -5.81
CA ARG A 770 28.42 11.89 -7.17
C ARG A 770 27.87 12.93 -8.16
N VAL A 771 28.66 13.24 -9.20
CA VAL A 771 28.25 14.13 -10.29
C VAL A 771 28.36 13.39 -11.62
N ASP A 772 27.25 13.34 -12.35
CA ASP A 772 27.09 12.44 -13.49
C ASP A 772 26.55 13.18 -14.72
N GLY A 773 27.32 13.19 -15.81
CA GLY A 773 27.00 13.93 -17.03
C GLY A 773 27.61 15.34 -17.08
N ALA A 774 28.14 15.72 -18.25
CA ALA A 774 28.87 16.98 -18.46
C ALA A 774 28.07 18.27 -18.17
N GLY A 775 26.73 18.25 -18.24
CA GLY A 775 25.88 19.40 -17.94
C GLY A 775 25.56 19.59 -16.46
N THR A 776 25.76 18.56 -15.63
CA THR A 776 25.39 18.50 -14.21
C THR A 776 26.37 19.32 -13.37
N LYS A 777 25.94 20.10 -12.37
CA LYS A 777 26.85 20.96 -11.57
C LYS A 777 26.53 21.02 -10.09
N VAL A 778 27.56 21.26 -9.27
CA VAL A 778 27.49 21.45 -7.82
C VAL A 778 28.24 22.73 -7.43
N THR A 779 27.65 23.54 -6.55
CA THR A 779 28.28 24.71 -5.94
C THR A 779 27.94 24.76 -4.44
N ILE A 780 28.97 24.86 -3.59
CA ILE A 780 28.85 24.92 -2.13
C ILE A 780 29.77 26.04 -1.63
N ASN A 781 29.19 27.17 -1.24
CA ASN A 781 29.91 28.39 -0.92
C ASN A 781 30.48 28.39 0.51
N GLY A 782 29.80 27.76 1.47
CA GLY A 782 30.34 27.51 2.81
C GLY A 782 30.39 28.72 3.74
N LEU A 783 29.54 29.72 3.50
CA LEU A 783 29.40 30.96 4.31
C LEU A 783 28.71 30.66 5.65
#